data_AF-A0A836X458-F1
#
_entry.id   AF-A0A836X458-F1
#
_cell.length_a   1.000
_cell.length_b   1.000
_cell.length_c   1.000
_cell.angle_alpha   90.00
_cell.angle_beta   90.00
_cell.angle_gamma   90.00
#
_symmetry.space_group_name_H-M   'P 1'
#
loop_
_entity.id
_entity.type
_entity.pdbx_description
1 polymer ?
#
loop_
_entity_poly.entity_id
_entity_poly.type
_entity_poly.pdbx_seq_one_letter_code
_entity_poly.pdbx_strand_id
1 'polypeptide(L)'
;MTTEVHRKGASQSAPQRADRGPLETFYYDNAVVRNFAAVTIIWGIVGFLVGLIVALKLVYPNFLGFIPELSYGRLRPLHTNAVVFAFGGNAIFLGVYYSLPRLCKAPMFSRALSKIHFWGWQLIIVAAAISLPLGYTTSKEYAELEWPIDILIAVIWVVFGANMLGTIYKRRVKHMYVAIWFYLATFITVAVLHIVNSFELPVSPMKSYSLYAGVQDALVQWWYGHNAVAFFLTTPFLGIMYYFIPKVANRPVFSYRLSIVHFWSLVFIYIWAGPHHLLYTALPNWAQSLGVAFSIMLIAPSWGGMLNGLLTLRGAWDRVREDPVLKFLVVGVTAYGMTTFEGPMMSLKNVNALTHYTDYVIAHVHMGALAWNGGLAFAMLYYIVPRIYGTRLYSVKLANFHFWAATLGIAFYVLAMYFSGITQALMWKEFNEEGVLRYPNFLETVTQIMPMFAMRALGGGLYIAGAVAAVFNLWATARQGSLIAEEEEQALPLDTRVAQSHASSSVHRWLEGRPTQFALLTFVAIFIGGVVEYVPTALVESNIPTIAAVKPYTPLELEGRDLYIREGCNNCHSQMIRPFRSEVERYGDYSKAGEFVYDHPFLWGSKRTGPDLHRIGGKYPDSWHALHMKDPESTSPGSIMPAYPWLLTDALDYSLIDKKVEAMRTLGVPYEEGFAIEAAADLEKQSRKVAGRLVDSGMEIAPDREIIALIAYMQRLGTDIRADATLTGRHDKLMVRVEAGGGYSAYYPLIDAAGLAAGKAIFESPRNLCYTCHRHDLGGQVGPDLTDGAWIKDCNTGDIMTSIKRGNQLKGMLPYGSGKKLDDVQLHQVASYIVSMRGSNPANPKKPDLQRESPCETETW
;
A
#
# COMPACT_ATOMS: atom_id res chain seq x y z
N MET A 1 -13.37 81.20 -47.20
CA MET A 1 -13.94 79.85 -46.98
C MET A 1 -12.91 79.07 -46.15
N THR A 2 -12.63 79.38 -44.89
CA THR A 2 -13.47 79.47 -43.68
C THR A 2 -14.31 78.24 -43.42
N THR A 3 -13.83 77.39 -42.49
CA THR A 3 -14.62 76.84 -41.36
C THR A 3 -13.66 76.37 -40.26
N GLU A 4 -13.72 77.08 -39.13
CA GLU A 4 -13.21 76.72 -37.80
C GLU A 4 -13.95 75.45 -37.29
N VAL A 5 -13.55 74.72 -36.23
CA VAL A 5 -13.78 75.10 -34.82
C VAL A 5 -13.17 74.05 -33.85
N HIS A 6 -12.46 74.57 -32.84
CA HIS A 6 -12.14 74.10 -31.47
C HIS A 6 -11.58 72.69 -31.15
N ARG A 7 -10.38 72.69 -30.57
CA ARG A 7 -10.09 71.93 -29.34
C ARG A 7 -9.46 72.82 -28.27
N LYS A 8 -10.20 73.00 -27.18
CA LYS A 8 -9.80 73.68 -25.95
C LYS A 8 -8.59 72.98 -25.34
N GLY A 9 -7.59 73.77 -24.97
CA GLY A 9 -6.55 73.36 -24.04
C GLY A 9 -7.14 73.09 -22.66
N ALA A 10 -6.85 71.92 -22.12
CA ALA A 10 -6.86 71.65 -20.69
C ALA A 10 -5.47 71.13 -20.36
N SER A 11 -4.68 71.94 -19.66
CA SER A 11 -3.44 71.50 -19.03
C SER A 11 -3.80 70.43 -18.00
N GLN A 12 -3.75 69.15 -18.38
CA GLN A 12 -3.71 68.08 -17.40
C GLN A 12 -2.33 68.11 -16.76
N SER A 13 -2.29 68.71 -15.57
CA SER A 13 -1.23 68.55 -14.59
C SER A 13 -0.76 67.10 -14.58
N ALA A 14 0.54 66.89 -14.75
CA ALA A 14 1.18 65.60 -14.52
C ALA A 14 0.65 64.99 -13.21
N PRO A 15 0.32 63.69 -13.17
CA PRO A 15 -0.10 63.06 -11.93
C PRO A 15 1.01 63.27 -10.91
N GLN A 16 0.68 63.98 -9.82
CA GLN A 16 1.52 64.06 -8.63
C GLN A 16 1.98 62.65 -8.30
N ARG A 17 3.31 62.45 -8.22
CA ARG A 17 3.91 61.23 -7.71
C ARG A 17 3.25 60.96 -6.36
N ALA A 18 2.38 59.95 -6.30
CA ALA A 18 1.89 59.44 -5.03
C ALA A 18 3.13 59.12 -4.20
N ASP A 19 3.24 59.79 -3.06
CA ASP A 19 4.33 59.68 -2.10
C ASP A 19 4.38 58.22 -1.62
N ARG A 20 5.17 57.39 -2.29
CA ARG A 20 5.41 56.00 -1.88
C ARG A 20 6.33 56.12 -0.67
N GLY A 21 5.78 55.89 0.53
CA GLY A 21 6.53 55.95 1.78
C GLY A 21 7.86 55.17 1.74
N PRO A 22 8.80 55.47 2.65
CA PRO A 22 10.16 54.94 2.61
C PRO A 22 10.17 53.41 2.57
N LEU A 23 11.04 52.83 1.73
CA LEU A 23 11.22 51.38 1.66
C LEU A 23 11.74 50.85 3.01
N GLU A 24 11.21 49.71 3.43
CA GLU A 24 11.64 48.98 4.62
C GLU A 24 12.65 47.90 4.23
N THR A 25 13.81 47.90 4.89
CA THR A 25 14.86 46.88 4.71
C THR A 25 14.63 45.70 5.64
N PHE A 26 14.78 44.48 5.12
CA PHE A 26 14.72 43.25 5.89
C PHE A 26 15.65 42.19 5.28
N TYR A 27 15.81 41.05 5.98
CA TYR A 27 16.80 40.04 5.59
C TYR A 27 16.18 38.65 5.45
N TYR A 28 16.51 37.96 4.35
CA TYR A 28 16.24 36.53 4.21
C TYR A 28 17.32 35.71 4.91
N ASP A 29 16.89 34.75 5.74
CA ASP A 29 17.78 33.82 6.45
C ASP A 29 18.21 32.68 5.53
N ASN A 30 19.35 32.83 4.87
CA ASN A 30 19.94 31.79 4.03
C ASN A 30 20.76 30.79 4.87
N ALA A 31 21.00 31.04 6.15
CA ALA A 31 21.72 30.11 7.02
C ALA A 31 20.90 28.84 7.30
N VAL A 32 19.59 28.98 7.53
CA VAL A 32 18.68 27.82 7.67
C VAL A 32 18.48 27.10 6.33
N VAL A 33 18.41 27.85 5.22
CA VAL A 33 18.35 27.28 3.86
C VAL A 33 19.58 26.42 3.58
N ARG A 34 20.78 26.92 3.92
CA ARG A 34 22.04 26.17 3.81
C ARG A 34 22.04 24.92 4.68
N ASN A 35 21.46 24.97 5.88
CA ASN A 35 21.34 23.79 6.74
C ASN A 35 20.48 22.72 6.09
N PHE A 36 19.27 23.07 5.62
CA PHE A 36 18.38 22.15 4.90
C PHE A 36 19.00 21.63 3.60
N ALA A 37 19.74 22.46 2.86
CA ALA A 37 20.47 22.01 1.67
C ALA A 37 21.51 20.94 2.01
N ALA A 38 22.30 21.15 3.07
CA ALA A 38 23.32 20.20 3.51
C ALA A 38 22.69 18.86 3.94
N VAL A 39 21.64 18.88 4.77
CA VAL A 39 21.01 17.64 5.24
C VAL A 39 20.18 16.95 4.16
N THR A 40 19.63 17.69 3.18
CA THR A 40 19.04 17.08 1.97
C THR A 40 20.07 16.24 1.23
N ILE A 41 21.29 16.77 1.04
CA ILE A 41 22.38 16.04 0.38
C ILE A 41 22.79 14.80 1.20
N ILE A 42 23.00 14.98 2.51
CA ILE A 42 23.45 13.90 3.41
C ILE A 42 22.43 12.77 3.44
N TRP A 43 21.17 13.08 3.75
CA TRP A 43 20.13 12.06 3.84
C TRP A 43 19.72 11.48 2.48
N GLY A 44 19.89 12.23 1.39
CA GLY A 44 19.79 11.69 0.03
C GLY A 44 20.78 10.54 -0.18
N ILE A 45 22.07 10.78 0.10
CA ILE A 45 23.09 9.73 -0.04
C ILE A 45 22.82 8.55 0.89
N VAL A 46 22.49 8.79 2.17
CA VAL A 46 22.16 7.71 3.11
C VAL A 46 20.96 6.90 2.61
N GLY A 47 19.85 7.54 2.27
CA GLY A 47 18.64 6.86 1.81
C GLY A 47 18.86 6.06 0.52
N PHE A 48 19.63 6.60 -0.43
CA PHE A 48 19.97 5.89 -1.67
C PHE A 48 20.90 4.70 -1.41
N LEU A 49 21.88 4.83 -0.51
CA LEU A 49 22.77 3.73 -0.12
C LEU A 49 22.00 2.59 0.56
N VAL A 50 21.11 2.89 1.51
CA VAL A 50 20.24 1.86 2.11
C VAL A 50 19.36 1.21 1.03
N GLY A 51 18.85 2.00 0.08
CA GLY A 51 18.12 1.51 -1.10
C GLY A 51 18.93 0.53 -1.95
N LEU A 52 20.20 0.83 -2.20
CA LEU A 52 21.11 -0.07 -2.92
C LEU A 52 21.41 -1.34 -2.10
N ILE A 53 21.61 -1.22 -0.79
CA ILE A 53 21.83 -2.37 0.10
C ILE A 53 20.64 -3.33 0.05
N VAL A 54 19.41 -2.85 0.20
CA VAL A 54 18.22 -3.71 0.12
C VAL A 54 18.01 -4.25 -1.30
N ALA A 55 18.36 -3.50 -2.34
CA ALA A 55 18.32 -3.99 -3.71
C ALA A 55 19.32 -5.13 -3.96
N LEU A 56 20.53 -5.03 -3.41
CA LEU A 56 21.57 -6.06 -3.45
C LEU A 56 21.18 -7.29 -2.63
N LYS A 57 20.50 -7.12 -1.49
CA LYS A 57 20.00 -8.25 -0.69
C LYS A 57 18.99 -9.12 -1.42
N LEU A 58 18.25 -8.57 -2.39
CA LEU A 58 17.39 -9.39 -3.25
C LEU A 58 18.14 -10.18 -4.32
N VAL A 59 19.42 -9.87 -4.55
CA VAL A 59 20.32 -10.64 -5.44
C VAL A 59 21.19 -11.60 -4.61
N TYR A 60 21.65 -11.14 -3.45
CA TYR A 60 22.53 -11.84 -2.52
C TYR A 60 21.93 -11.78 -1.10
N PRO A 61 21.00 -12.68 -0.73
CA PRO A 61 20.24 -12.62 0.52
C PRO A 61 21.09 -12.51 1.79
N ASN A 62 22.24 -13.20 1.79
CA ASN A 62 23.17 -13.25 2.92
C ASN A 62 24.22 -12.12 2.90
N PHE A 63 24.12 -11.16 1.98
CA PHE A 63 24.99 -9.98 1.94
C PHE A 63 24.91 -9.19 3.27
N LEU A 64 26.07 -8.82 3.85
CA LEU A 64 26.22 -8.23 5.19
C LEU A 64 25.96 -9.18 6.38
N GLY A 65 25.86 -10.49 6.15
CA GLY A 65 25.79 -11.51 7.19
C GLY A 65 24.45 -11.57 7.93
N PHE A 66 24.44 -12.26 9.07
CA PHE A 66 23.24 -12.57 9.88
C PHE A 66 23.07 -11.63 11.07
N ILE A 67 23.18 -10.32 10.79
CA ILE A 67 22.98 -9.26 11.79
C ILE A 67 21.51 -8.79 11.67
N PRO A 68 20.67 -8.90 12.73
CA PRO A 68 19.25 -8.57 12.67
C PRO A 68 18.98 -7.16 12.13
N GLU A 69 19.76 -6.18 12.59
CA GLU A 69 19.67 -4.77 12.22
C GLU A 69 19.95 -4.51 10.73
N LEU A 70 20.70 -5.42 10.09
CA LEU A 70 21.02 -5.36 8.68
C LEU A 70 20.17 -6.33 7.83
N SER A 71 19.14 -6.96 8.41
CA SER A 71 18.23 -7.81 7.65
C SER A 71 17.43 -7.00 6.62
N TYR A 72 16.98 -7.66 5.54
CA TYR A 72 16.17 -6.98 4.51
C TYR A 72 14.87 -6.40 5.10
N GLY A 73 14.19 -7.19 5.95
CA GLY A 73 12.91 -6.82 6.53
C GLY A 73 12.98 -5.55 7.38
N ARG A 74 14.07 -5.35 8.14
CA ARG A 74 14.25 -4.13 8.95
C ARG A 74 14.83 -2.95 8.16
N LEU A 75 15.69 -3.21 7.17
CA LEU A 75 16.28 -2.14 6.34
C LEU A 75 15.32 -1.56 5.30
N ARG A 76 14.30 -2.30 4.84
CA ARG A 76 13.31 -1.78 3.89
C ARG A 76 12.55 -0.56 4.42
N PRO A 77 11.91 -0.59 5.61
CA PRO A 77 11.23 0.59 6.15
C PRO A 77 12.21 1.72 6.48
N LEU A 78 13.47 1.42 6.84
CA LEU A 78 14.51 2.44 6.99
C LEU A 78 14.79 3.14 5.66
N HIS A 79 14.94 2.39 4.56
CA HIS A 79 15.10 2.98 3.22
C HIS A 79 13.92 3.92 2.91
N THR A 80 12.69 3.45 3.08
CA THR A 80 11.47 4.23 2.85
C THR A 80 11.49 5.54 3.64
N ASN A 81 11.72 5.47 4.95
CA ASN A 81 11.74 6.66 5.82
C ASN A 81 12.89 7.61 5.46
N ALA A 82 14.07 7.07 5.16
CA ALA A 82 15.23 7.87 4.77
C ALA A 82 15.02 8.59 3.43
N VAL A 83 14.39 7.98 2.43
CA VAL A 83 14.18 8.65 1.14
C VAL A 83 12.97 9.58 1.13
N VAL A 84 11.89 9.22 1.84
CA VAL A 84 10.66 10.03 1.88
C VAL A 84 10.79 11.17 2.87
N PHE A 85 10.97 10.88 4.16
CA PHE A 85 10.92 11.90 5.21
C PHE A 85 12.27 12.58 5.47
N ALA A 86 13.38 11.88 5.30
CA ALA A 86 14.69 12.49 5.45
C ALA A 86 15.12 13.25 4.18
N PHE A 87 15.29 12.57 3.04
CA PHE A 87 15.66 13.24 1.79
C PHE A 87 14.53 14.12 1.25
N GLY A 88 13.35 13.55 0.98
CA GLY A 88 12.20 14.29 0.46
C GLY A 88 11.73 15.40 1.40
N GLY A 89 11.59 15.10 2.69
CA GLY A 89 11.21 16.08 3.71
C GLY A 89 12.18 17.27 3.81
N ASN A 90 13.49 17.01 3.89
CA ASN A 90 14.47 18.10 3.89
C ASN A 90 14.50 18.88 2.57
N ALA A 91 14.25 18.23 1.42
CA ALA A 91 14.12 18.93 0.14
C ALA A 91 12.90 19.86 0.11
N ILE A 92 11.77 19.43 0.69
CA ILE A 92 10.57 20.27 0.85
C ILE A 92 10.89 21.49 1.70
N PHE A 93 11.51 21.28 2.86
CA PHE A 93 11.86 22.37 3.76
C PHE A 93 12.89 23.32 3.15
N LEU A 94 13.91 22.81 2.45
CA LEU A 94 14.82 23.62 1.64
C LEU A 94 14.04 24.52 0.68
N GLY A 95 13.12 23.93 -0.08
CA GLY A 95 12.27 24.65 -1.03
C GLY A 95 11.42 25.73 -0.37
N VAL A 96 10.72 25.40 0.72
CA VAL A 96 9.82 26.30 1.45
C VAL A 96 10.59 27.42 2.14
N TYR A 97 11.64 27.13 2.91
CA TYR A 97 12.43 28.16 3.61
C TYR A 97 13.15 29.09 2.63
N TYR A 98 13.43 28.65 1.40
CA TYR A 98 13.95 29.53 0.35
C TYR A 98 12.85 30.34 -0.34
N SER A 99 11.75 29.71 -0.76
CA SER A 99 10.74 30.34 -1.62
C SER A 99 9.73 31.18 -0.84
N LEU A 100 9.27 30.73 0.33
CA LEU A 100 8.17 31.37 1.07
C LEU A 100 8.50 32.82 1.50
N PRO A 101 9.68 33.13 2.07
CA PRO A 101 10.04 34.51 2.40
C PRO A 101 10.02 35.42 1.17
N ARG A 102 10.57 34.93 0.05
CA ARG A 102 10.67 35.66 -1.22
C ARG A 102 9.31 35.87 -1.88
N LEU A 103 8.40 34.91 -1.75
CA LEU A 103 7.01 35.03 -2.20
C LEU A 103 6.20 36.00 -1.34
N CYS A 104 6.45 36.02 -0.03
CA CYS A 104 5.79 36.93 0.91
C CYS A 104 6.41 38.33 0.91
N LYS A 105 7.62 38.49 0.36
CA LYS A 105 8.49 39.67 0.53
C LYS A 105 8.62 40.03 2.01
N ALA A 106 8.87 39.02 2.84
CA ALA A 106 8.96 39.15 4.28
C ALA A 106 9.96 38.13 4.85
N PRO A 107 10.66 38.45 5.96
CA PRO A 107 11.46 37.46 6.65
C PRO A 107 10.58 36.35 7.21
N MET A 108 11.17 35.18 7.48
CA MET A 108 10.48 34.14 8.25
C MET A 108 9.99 34.70 9.60
N PHE A 109 8.82 34.26 10.04
CA PHE A 109 8.17 34.76 11.24
C PHE A 109 9.02 34.68 12.50
N SER A 110 9.70 33.55 12.72
CA SER A 110 10.59 33.34 13.86
C SER A 110 11.78 32.47 13.51
N ARG A 111 12.99 33.01 13.71
CA ARG A 111 14.25 32.24 13.57
C ARG A 111 14.36 31.12 14.60
N ALA A 112 13.79 31.32 15.80
CA ALA A 112 13.78 30.29 16.83
C ALA A 112 12.94 29.08 16.40
N LEU A 113 11.75 29.31 15.85
CA LEU A 113 10.92 28.23 15.30
C LEU A 113 11.60 27.54 14.11
N SER A 114 12.30 28.29 13.25
CA SER A 114 13.10 27.69 12.16
C SER A 114 14.17 26.73 12.69
N LYS A 115 14.86 27.08 13.78
CA LYS A 115 15.89 26.24 14.42
C LYS A 115 15.30 25.03 15.14
N ILE A 116 14.21 25.21 15.89
CA ILE A 116 13.50 24.11 16.57
C ILE A 116 13.00 23.11 15.52
N HIS A 117 12.40 23.61 14.44
CA HIS A 117 11.96 22.77 13.34
C HIS A 117 13.11 21.98 12.71
N PHE A 118 14.21 22.66 12.35
CA PHE A 118 15.39 21.99 11.78
C PHE A 118 15.90 20.88 12.69
N TRP A 119 16.27 21.18 13.93
CA TRP A 119 16.85 20.19 14.84
C TRP A 119 15.86 19.12 15.28
N GLY A 120 14.59 19.48 15.46
CA GLY A 120 13.52 18.53 15.75
C GLY A 120 13.33 17.52 14.63
N TRP A 121 13.34 17.98 13.36
CA TRP A 121 13.26 17.08 12.21
C TRP A 121 14.49 16.17 12.10
N GLN A 122 15.69 16.70 12.36
CA GLN A 122 16.90 15.87 12.38
C GLN A 122 16.85 14.82 13.50
N LEU A 123 16.31 15.17 14.67
CA LEU A 123 16.14 14.23 15.78
C LEU A 123 15.17 13.10 15.41
N ILE A 124 14.05 13.40 14.75
CA ILE A 124 13.10 12.40 14.25
C ILE A 124 13.79 11.43 13.27
N ILE A 125 14.57 11.96 12.32
CA ILE A 125 15.28 11.13 11.34
C ILE A 125 16.31 10.21 12.02
N VAL A 126 17.07 10.74 12.99
CA VAL A 126 18.03 9.93 13.74
C VAL A 126 17.32 8.88 14.59
N ALA A 127 16.18 9.22 15.21
CA ALA A 127 15.36 8.27 15.94
C ALA A 127 14.90 7.12 15.02
N ALA A 128 14.41 7.43 13.82
CA ALA A 128 14.05 6.42 12.82
C ALA A 128 15.24 5.55 12.37
N ALA A 129 16.41 6.16 12.19
CA ALA A 129 17.64 5.46 11.80
C ALA A 129 18.14 4.48 12.88
N ILE A 130 17.73 4.67 14.13
CA ILE A 130 18.05 3.79 15.25
C ILE A 130 16.91 2.78 15.48
N SER A 131 15.67 3.24 15.53
CA SER A 131 14.52 2.43 15.95
C SER A 131 14.17 1.33 14.94
N LEU A 132 14.18 1.64 13.64
CA LEU A 132 13.76 0.69 12.61
C LEU A 132 14.73 -0.48 12.47
N PRO A 133 16.07 -0.30 12.42
CA PRO A 133 17.00 -1.44 12.48
C PRO A 133 16.88 -2.27 13.76
N LEU A 134 16.58 -1.64 14.90
CA LEU A 134 16.33 -2.37 16.15
C LEU A 134 15.01 -3.15 16.16
N GLY A 135 14.18 -3.00 15.12
CA GLY A 135 12.93 -3.74 14.94
C GLY A 135 11.71 -3.07 15.58
N TYR A 136 11.83 -1.84 16.08
CA TYR A 136 10.70 -1.08 16.59
C TYR A 136 9.92 -0.50 15.42
N THR A 137 8.83 -1.18 15.08
CA THR A 137 7.97 -0.79 13.97
C THR A 137 6.51 -1.14 14.20
N THR A 138 5.63 -0.22 13.81
CA THR A 138 4.19 -0.48 13.76
C THR A 138 3.80 -1.31 12.52
N SER A 139 4.72 -1.59 11.59
CA SER A 139 4.51 -2.25 10.27
C SER A 139 3.64 -1.51 9.25
N LYS A 140 3.03 -0.38 9.62
CA LYS A 140 2.23 0.47 8.73
C LYS A 140 3.13 1.23 7.75
N GLU A 141 2.97 0.97 6.45
CA GLU A 141 3.83 1.57 5.41
C GLU A 141 3.80 3.12 5.48
N TYR A 142 4.98 3.76 5.47
CA TYR A 142 5.16 5.21 5.66
C TYR A 142 4.73 5.77 7.03
N ALA A 143 4.33 4.93 7.98
CA ALA A 143 3.99 5.28 9.36
C ALA A 143 4.60 4.26 10.33
N GLU A 144 5.81 3.78 10.01
CA GLU A 144 6.42 2.64 10.70
C GLU A 144 6.95 2.97 12.10
N LEU A 145 7.08 4.26 12.46
CA LEU A 145 7.69 4.70 13.71
C LEU A 145 6.70 4.53 14.87
N GLU A 146 7.20 4.24 16.07
CA GLU A 146 6.36 4.06 17.26
C GLU A 146 5.91 5.39 17.88
N TRP A 147 4.84 5.33 18.68
CA TRP A 147 4.09 6.47 19.20
C TRP A 147 4.89 7.66 19.78
N PRO A 148 6.04 7.52 20.48
CA PRO A 148 6.73 8.71 20.98
C PRO A 148 7.32 9.53 19.84
N ILE A 149 7.76 8.86 18.76
CA ILE A 149 8.28 9.51 17.57
C ILE A 149 7.13 10.14 16.78
N ASP A 150 5.96 9.52 16.76
CA ASP A 150 4.77 10.11 16.12
C ASP A 150 4.30 11.38 16.82
N ILE A 151 4.32 11.41 18.16
CA ILE A 151 4.04 12.63 18.92
C ILE A 151 5.08 13.70 18.58
N LEU A 152 6.37 13.33 18.53
CA LEU A 152 7.43 14.27 18.18
C LEU A 152 7.25 14.83 16.76
N ILE A 153 6.88 13.99 15.79
CA ILE A 153 6.54 14.41 14.42
C ILE A 153 5.41 15.43 14.45
N ALA A 154 4.29 15.14 15.13
CA ALA A 154 3.16 16.05 15.21
C ALA A 154 3.56 17.41 15.80
N VAL A 155 4.34 17.43 16.89
CA VAL A 155 4.82 18.66 17.54
C VAL A 155 5.73 19.46 16.59
N ILE A 156 6.72 18.82 15.96
CA ILE A 156 7.66 19.50 15.05
C ILE A 156 6.96 19.99 13.78
N TRP A 157 5.96 19.25 13.28
CA TRP A 157 5.14 19.67 12.15
C TRP A 157 4.28 20.90 12.48
N VAL A 158 3.75 21.00 13.70
CA VAL A 158 3.05 22.20 14.19
C VAL A 158 4.01 23.39 14.29
N VAL A 159 5.24 23.19 14.78
CA VAL A 159 6.27 24.25 14.81
C VAL A 159 6.56 24.78 13.41
N PHE A 160 6.72 23.88 12.43
CA PHE A 160 6.88 24.25 11.02
C PHE A 160 5.70 25.06 10.49
N GLY A 161 4.47 24.56 10.69
CA GLY A 161 3.25 25.21 10.26
C GLY A 161 3.03 26.58 10.89
N ALA A 162 3.28 26.72 12.19
CA ALA A 162 3.17 27.99 12.91
C ALA A 162 4.13 29.05 12.34
N ASN A 163 5.37 28.67 12.04
CA ASN A 163 6.35 29.56 11.43
C ASN A 163 5.95 29.95 9.99
N MET A 164 5.46 28.99 9.21
CA MET A 164 4.95 29.24 7.85
C MET A 164 3.75 30.19 7.87
N LEU A 165 2.71 29.88 8.66
CA LEU A 165 1.51 30.70 8.77
C LEU A 165 1.84 32.12 9.25
N GLY A 166 2.67 32.25 10.29
CA GLY A 166 3.13 33.55 10.76
C GLY A 166 3.83 34.38 9.67
N THR A 167 4.58 33.72 8.78
CA THR A 167 5.26 34.37 7.64
C THR A 167 4.26 34.85 6.60
N ILE A 168 3.23 34.04 6.31
CA ILE A 168 2.14 34.38 5.40
C ILE A 168 1.27 35.53 5.94
N TYR A 169 1.05 35.60 7.25
CA TYR A 169 0.34 36.73 7.87
C TYR A 169 1.14 38.04 7.82
N LYS A 170 2.48 37.96 7.86
CA LYS A 170 3.39 39.11 7.72
C LYS A 170 3.80 39.42 6.28
N ARG A 171 3.10 38.89 5.28
CA ARG A 171 3.43 39.14 3.87
C ARG A 171 3.20 40.61 3.50
N ARG A 172 4.04 41.14 2.60
CA ARG A 172 3.90 42.50 2.02
C ARG A 172 3.15 42.52 0.68
N VAL A 173 2.68 41.36 0.21
CA VAL A 173 1.91 41.21 -1.03
C VAL A 173 0.44 40.89 -0.73
N LYS A 174 -0.49 41.46 -1.50
CA LYS A 174 -1.94 41.29 -1.24
C LYS A 174 -2.37 39.83 -1.38
N HIS A 175 -2.00 39.19 -2.49
CA HIS A 175 -2.42 37.85 -2.84
C HIS A 175 -1.33 36.83 -2.51
N MET A 176 -1.72 35.69 -1.94
CA MET A 176 -0.84 34.54 -1.82
C MET A 176 -0.57 33.95 -3.21
N TYR A 177 0.71 33.76 -3.53
CA TYR A 177 1.11 33.08 -4.76
C TYR A 177 0.71 31.60 -4.73
N VAL A 178 0.49 30.99 -5.89
CA VAL A 178 0.00 29.60 -6.04
C VAL A 178 0.85 28.59 -5.25
N ALA A 179 2.17 28.77 -5.19
CA ALA A 179 3.04 27.91 -4.41
C ALA A 179 2.66 27.86 -2.91
N ILE A 180 2.23 28.98 -2.34
CA ILE A 180 1.78 29.08 -0.95
C ILE A 180 0.51 28.26 -0.72
N TRP A 181 -0.38 28.18 -1.71
CA TRP A 181 -1.60 27.37 -1.62
C TRP A 181 -1.27 25.90 -1.41
N PHE A 182 -0.33 25.39 -2.21
CA PHE A 182 0.17 24.03 -2.08
C PHE A 182 0.89 23.80 -0.75
N TYR A 183 1.73 24.73 -0.29
CA TYR A 183 2.38 24.59 1.02
C TYR A 183 1.38 24.57 2.18
N LEU A 184 0.32 25.38 2.13
CA LEU A 184 -0.76 25.35 3.11
C LEU A 184 -1.52 24.02 3.08
N ALA A 185 -1.86 23.52 1.88
CA ALA A 185 -2.51 22.22 1.73
C ALA A 185 -1.64 21.09 2.27
N THR A 186 -0.33 21.09 1.98
CA THR A 186 0.63 20.14 2.56
C THR A 186 0.58 20.15 4.09
N PHE A 187 0.73 21.32 4.71
CA PHE A 187 0.77 21.42 6.16
C PHE A 187 -0.51 20.88 6.80
N ILE A 188 -1.66 21.33 6.32
CA ILE A 188 -2.97 20.97 6.89
C ILE A 188 -3.25 19.48 6.70
N THR A 189 -3.11 18.98 5.48
CA THR A 189 -3.47 17.60 5.20
C THR A 189 -2.53 16.62 5.88
N VAL A 190 -1.21 16.82 5.79
CA VAL A 190 -0.24 15.91 6.46
C VAL A 190 -0.47 15.86 7.97
N ALA A 191 -0.84 16.97 8.62
CA ALA A 191 -1.16 16.97 10.04
C ALA A 191 -2.39 16.07 10.35
N VAL A 192 -3.46 16.20 9.55
CA VAL A 192 -4.68 15.38 9.71
C VAL A 192 -4.38 13.90 9.44
N LEU A 193 -3.65 13.60 8.36
CA LEU A 193 -3.28 12.24 7.99
C LEU A 193 -2.47 11.56 9.11
N HIS A 194 -1.41 12.23 9.57
CA HIS A 194 -0.50 11.73 10.60
C HIS A 194 -1.26 11.43 11.89
N ILE A 195 -2.06 12.38 12.39
CA ILE A 195 -2.78 12.21 13.66
C ILE A 195 -3.79 11.07 13.57
N VAL A 196 -4.56 10.98 12.48
CA VAL A 196 -5.62 9.97 12.36
C VAL A 196 -5.05 8.55 12.20
N ASN A 197 -3.99 8.37 11.41
CA ASN A 197 -3.40 7.03 11.20
C ASN A 197 -2.61 6.53 12.42
N SER A 198 -2.01 7.45 13.18
CA SER A 198 -1.16 7.16 14.35
C SER A 198 -1.96 7.13 15.66
N PHE A 199 -3.29 6.95 15.59
CA PHE A 199 -4.05 6.58 16.78
C PHE A 199 -3.74 5.13 17.12
N GLU A 200 -3.02 4.95 18.23
CA GLU A 200 -2.56 3.65 18.72
C GLU A 200 -2.51 3.65 20.24
N LEU A 201 -2.68 2.47 20.83
CA LEU A 201 -2.66 2.25 22.28
C LEU A 201 -1.25 1.83 22.72
N PRO A 202 -0.53 2.66 23.49
CA PRO A 202 0.81 2.32 23.98
C PRO A 202 0.80 1.17 24.99
N VAL A 203 1.71 0.21 24.80
CA VAL A 203 2.02 -0.85 25.77
C VAL A 203 3.33 -0.55 26.51
N SER A 204 4.31 -0.05 25.77
CA SER A 204 5.61 0.40 26.28
C SER A 204 6.12 1.60 25.47
N PRO A 205 7.23 2.25 25.84
CA PRO A 205 7.77 3.36 25.05
C PRO A 205 8.07 3.02 23.58
N MET A 206 8.30 1.76 23.23
CA MET A 206 8.59 1.35 21.84
C MET A 206 7.69 0.19 21.39
N LYS A 207 6.47 0.14 21.92
CA LYS A 207 5.45 -0.81 21.49
C LYS A 207 4.05 -0.24 21.67
N SER A 208 3.26 -0.30 20.61
CA SER A 208 1.86 0.04 20.59
C SER A 208 1.05 -0.90 19.68
N TYR A 209 -0.28 -0.80 19.75
CA TYR A 209 -1.21 -1.46 18.83
C TYR A 209 -2.13 -0.42 18.20
N SER A 210 -2.33 -0.52 16.87
CA SER A 210 -3.25 0.36 16.13
C SER A 210 -4.64 0.39 16.77
N LEU A 211 -5.27 1.55 16.81
CA LEU A 211 -6.67 1.69 17.26
C LEU A 211 -7.64 0.91 16.35
N TYR A 212 -7.28 0.75 15.08
CA TYR A 212 -8.12 0.10 14.08
C TYR A 212 -7.68 -1.35 13.85
N ALA A 213 -8.61 -2.18 13.35
CA ALA A 213 -8.34 -3.56 12.97
C ALA A 213 -8.70 -3.88 11.51
N GLY A 214 -8.02 -4.87 10.94
CA GLY A 214 -8.40 -5.52 9.68
C GLY A 214 -8.78 -4.55 8.56
N VAL A 215 -10.02 -4.66 8.06
CA VAL A 215 -10.52 -3.83 6.94
C VAL A 215 -10.51 -2.34 7.25
N GLN A 216 -10.86 -1.94 8.47
CA GLN A 216 -10.86 -0.53 8.87
C GLN A 216 -9.43 0.01 8.89
N ASP A 217 -8.51 -0.76 9.47
CA ASP A 217 -7.11 -0.37 9.56
C ASP A 217 -6.46 -0.28 8.18
N ALA A 218 -6.78 -1.21 7.28
CA ALA A 218 -6.33 -1.17 5.89
C ALA A 218 -6.83 0.08 5.17
N LEU A 219 -8.10 0.45 5.35
CA LEU A 219 -8.67 1.65 4.76
C LEU A 219 -8.00 2.92 5.29
N VAL A 220 -7.88 3.06 6.62
CA VAL A 220 -7.20 4.22 7.24
C VAL A 220 -5.74 4.29 6.80
N GLN A 221 -5.05 3.16 6.77
CA GLN A 221 -3.65 3.09 6.37
C GLN A 221 -3.45 3.49 4.91
N TRP A 222 -4.31 3.11 3.97
CA TRP A 222 -4.13 3.50 2.57
C TRP A 222 -4.75 4.85 2.22
N TRP A 223 -5.75 5.30 2.97
CA TRP A 223 -6.10 6.71 3.02
C TRP A 223 -4.89 7.55 3.45
N TYR A 224 -4.16 7.13 4.50
CA TYR A 224 -2.91 7.76 4.91
C TYR A 224 -1.81 7.62 3.85
N GLY A 225 -1.43 6.40 3.47
CA GLY A 225 -0.26 6.11 2.64
C GLY A 225 -0.36 6.72 1.24
N HIS A 226 -1.53 6.65 0.61
CA HIS A 226 -1.75 7.31 -0.68
C HIS A 226 -1.63 8.83 -0.52
N ASN A 227 -2.27 9.39 0.49
CA ASN A 227 -2.27 10.83 0.73
C ASN A 227 -0.94 11.35 1.32
N ALA A 228 -0.08 10.49 1.86
CA ALA A 228 1.30 10.82 2.18
C ALA A 228 2.06 11.11 0.88
N VAL A 229 1.98 10.24 -0.13
CA VAL A 229 2.58 10.53 -1.45
C VAL A 229 1.93 11.75 -2.11
N ALA A 230 0.62 11.94 -1.95
CA ALA A 230 -0.10 13.11 -2.44
C ALA A 230 0.38 14.43 -1.81
N PHE A 231 0.25 14.53 -0.49
CA PHE A 231 0.38 15.78 0.23
C PHE A 231 1.79 16.01 0.74
N PHE A 232 2.64 14.98 0.81
CA PHE A 232 4.05 15.11 1.12
C PHE A 232 4.94 15.08 -0.14
N LEU A 233 4.69 14.21 -1.11
CA LEU A 233 5.56 14.08 -2.30
C LEU A 233 5.02 14.75 -3.57
N THR A 234 3.74 15.09 -3.65
CA THR A 234 3.18 15.78 -4.81
C THR A 234 2.94 17.27 -4.54
N THR A 235 2.07 17.62 -3.59
CA THR A 235 1.66 19.02 -3.38
C THR A 235 2.81 19.99 -3.06
N PRO A 236 3.76 19.74 -2.13
CA PRO A 236 4.80 20.72 -1.86
C PRO A 236 5.80 20.80 -3.01
N PHE A 237 6.03 19.69 -3.73
CA PHE A 237 6.85 19.68 -4.94
C PHE A 237 6.17 20.43 -6.10
N LEU A 238 4.83 20.42 -6.20
CA LEU A 238 4.10 21.32 -7.10
C LEU A 238 4.31 22.78 -6.66
N GLY A 239 4.25 23.09 -5.37
CA GLY A 239 4.56 24.44 -4.86
C GLY A 239 5.97 24.89 -5.23
N ILE A 240 6.95 24.01 -5.06
CA ILE A 240 8.34 24.17 -5.50
C ILE A 240 8.40 24.40 -7.01
N MET A 241 7.73 23.57 -7.81
CA MET A 241 7.66 23.72 -9.27
C MET A 241 7.13 25.11 -9.67
N TYR A 242 6.04 25.56 -9.05
CA TYR A 242 5.45 26.87 -9.29
C TYR A 242 6.39 28.03 -8.95
N TYR A 243 7.35 27.84 -8.03
CA TYR A 243 8.37 28.85 -7.77
C TYR A 243 9.57 28.75 -8.73
N PHE A 244 10.19 27.57 -8.82
CA PHE A 244 11.49 27.42 -9.50
C PHE A 244 11.37 27.43 -11.02
N ILE A 245 10.35 26.84 -11.64
CA ILE A 245 10.25 26.84 -13.11
C ILE A 245 10.16 28.25 -13.67
N PRO A 246 9.21 29.11 -13.25
CA PRO A 246 9.16 30.50 -13.71
C PRO A 246 10.45 31.27 -13.44
N LYS A 247 11.08 31.03 -12.28
CA LYS A 247 12.31 31.74 -11.86
C LYS A 247 13.54 31.33 -12.65
N VAL A 248 13.71 30.05 -12.98
CA VAL A 248 14.85 29.56 -13.76
C VAL A 248 14.67 29.89 -15.24
N ALA A 249 13.46 29.69 -15.75
CA ALA A 249 13.11 29.96 -17.14
C ALA A 249 13.05 31.47 -17.45
N ASN A 250 12.86 32.31 -16.42
CA ASN A 250 12.56 33.73 -16.54
C ASN A 250 11.32 33.98 -17.43
N ARG A 251 10.25 33.22 -17.15
CA ARG A 251 8.98 33.27 -17.87
C ARG A 251 7.82 33.38 -16.87
N PRO A 252 6.73 34.08 -17.20
CA PRO A 252 5.53 34.06 -16.36
C PRO A 252 4.89 32.68 -16.39
N VAL A 253 4.22 32.30 -15.30
CA VAL A 253 3.41 31.06 -15.25
C VAL A 253 2.39 31.07 -16.37
N PHE A 254 2.24 29.94 -17.05
CA PHE A 254 1.38 29.80 -18.21
C PHE A 254 -0.09 30.17 -17.94
N SER A 255 -0.77 29.48 -17.02
CA SER A 255 -2.21 29.71 -16.79
C SER A 255 -2.59 29.77 -15.31
N TYR A 256 -2.94 30.97 -14.87
CA TYR A 256 -3.48 31.21 -13.53
C TYR A 256 -4.84 30.52 -13.33
N ARG A 257 -5.73 30.52 -14.32
CA ARG A 257 -7.02 29.80 -14.21
C ARG A 257 -6.83 28.30 -14.06
N LEU A 258 -5.90 27.72 -14.82
CA LEU A 258 -5.55 26.32 -14.68
C LEU A 258 -4.95 26.05 -13.29
N SER A 259 -4.17 26.98 -12.74
CA SER A 259 -3.62 26.87 -11.38
C SER A 259 -4.73 26.76 -10.32
N ILE A 260 -5.81 27.54 -10.44
CA ILE A 260 -6.99 27.46 -9.55
C ILE A 260 -7.67 26.11 -9.66
N VAL A 261 -8.03 25.71 -10.89
CA VAL A 261 -8.79 24.48 -11.13
C VAL A 261 -7.98 23.27 -10.67
N HIS A 262 -6.73 23.16 -11.11
CA HIS A 262 -5.80 22.13 -10.70
C HIS A 262 -5.65 22.05 -9.19
N PHE A 263 -5.44 23.18 -8.49
CA PHE A 263 -5.26 23.17 -7.04
C PHE A 263 -6.48 22.58 -6.31
N TRP A 264 -7.67 23.15 -6.52
CA TRP A 264 -8.85 22.75 -5.76
C TRP A 264 -9.34 21.35 -6.11
N SER A 265 -9.33 20.99 -7.40
CA SER A 265 -9.73 19.65 -7.78
C SER A 265 -8.71 18.60 -7.35
N LEU A 266 -7.40 18.91 -7.38
CA LEU A 266 -6.37 18.00 -6.88
C LEU A 266 -6.54 17.76 -5.38
N VAL A 267 -6.61 18.83 -4.57
CA VAL A 267 -6.73 18.72 -3.11
C VAL A 267 -7.98 17.95 -2.69
N PHE A 268 -9.10 18.17 -3.38
CA PHE A 268 -10.34 17.47 -3.05
C PHE A 268 -10.33 16.00 -3.52
N ILE A 269 -9.89 15.73 -4.75
CA ILE A 269 -9.99 14.39 -5.36
C ILE A 269 -8.96 13.41 -4.79
N TYR A 270 -7.75 13.88 -4.44
CA TYR A 270 -6.68 12.98 -3.99
C TYR A 270 -7.05 12.18 -2.73
N ILE A 271 -7.82 12.79 -1.82
CA ILE A 271 -8.20 12.19 -0.54
C ILE A 271 -8.90 10.83 -0.74
N TRP A 272 -9.68 10.69 -1.81
CA TRP A 272 -10.52 9.53 -2.11
C TRP A 272 -9.78 8.38 -2.79
N ALA A 273 -8.51 8.55 -3.16
CA ALA A 273 -7.80 7.57 -3.97
C ALA A 273 -7.16 6.43 -3.15
N GLY A 274 -7.22 6.48 -1.81
CA GLY A 274 -6.74 5.42 -0.91
C GLY A 274 -7.17 4.00 -1.31
N PRO A 275 -8.44 3.72 -1.63
CA PRO A 275 -8.93 2.37 -1.89
C PRO A 275 -8.35 1.72 -3.15
N HIS A 276 -7.65 2.45 -4.02
CA HIS A 276 -7.00 1.83 -5.17
C HIS A 276 -5.83 0.90 -4.79
N HIS A 277 -5.34 1.02 -3.56
CA HIS A 277 -4.35 0.09 -3.00
C HIS A 277 -4.99 -1.23 -2.55
N LEU A 278 -6.32 -1.26 -2.44
CA LEU A 278 -7.09 -2.32 -1.80
C LEU A 278 -8.03 -3.03 -2.78
N LEU A 279 -7.74 -2.95 -4.08
CA LEU A 279 -8.57 -3.59 -5.10
C LEU A 279 -8.40 -5.10 -5.06
N TYR A 280 -9.55 -5.80 -5.14
CA TYR A 280 -9.64 -7.25 -4.96
C TYR A 280 -9.12 -7.75 -3.61
N THR A 281 -9.12 -6.90 -2.59
CA THR A 281 -8.86 -7.31 -1.20
C THR A 281 -10.17 -7.60 -0.46
N ALA A 282 -10.08 -7.83 0.84
CA ALA A 282 -11.24 -7.96 1.73
C ALA A 282 -12.00 -6.63 1.93
N LEU A 283 -11.50 -5.50 1.42
CA LEU A 283 -12.21 -4.22 1.47
C LEU A 283 -13.56 -4.30 0.70
N PRO A 284 -14.65 -3.72 1.22
CA PRO A 284 -15.94 -3.68 0.52
C PRO A 284 -15.87 -3.12 -0.90
N ASN A 285 -16.66 -3.71 -1.80
CA ASN A 285 -16.63 -3.37 -3.22
C ASN A 285 -17.02 -1.90 -3.53
N TRP A 286 -17.88 -1.28 -2.72
CA TRP A 286 -18.28 0.11 -2.92
C TRP A 286 -17.10 1.06 -2.71
N ALA A 287 -16.29 0.84 -1.66
CA ALA A 287 -15.11 1.64 -1.34
C ALA A 287 -14.03 1.46 -2.41
N GLN A 288 -13.79 0.22 -2.85
CA GLN A 288 -12.90 -0.06 -3.98
C GLN A 288 -13.32 0.72 -5.24
N SER A 289 -14.61 0.72 -5.58
CA SER A 289 -15.14 1.37 -6.78
C SER A 289 -15.01 2.89 -6.71
N LEU A 290 -15.21 3.45 -5.52
CA LEU A 290 -15.00 4.87 -5.25
C LEU A 290 -13.54 5.27 -5.50
N GLY A 291 -12.58 4.49 -4.96
CA GLY A 291 -11.16 4.70 -5.19
C GLY A 291 -10.79 4.66 -6.68
N VAL A 292 -11.35 3.74 -7.46
CA VAL A 292 -11.14 3.69 -8.92
C VAL A 292 -11.68 4.95 -9.60
N ALA A 293 -12.92 5.34 -9.31
CA ALA A 293 -13.55 6.49 -9.97
C ALA A 293 -12.77 7.79 -9.72
N PHE A 294 -12.42 8.07 -8.46
CA PHE A 294 -11.67 9.27 -8.11
C PHE A 294 -10.22 9.22 -8.62
N SER A 295 -9.59 8.05 -8.69
CA SER A 295 -8.27 7.91 -9.28
C SER A 295 -8.26 8.24 -10.78
N ILE A 296 -9.26 7.83 -11.55
CA ILE A 296 -9.39 8.23 -12.96
C ILE A 296 -9.59 9.74 -13.07
N MET A 297 -10.48 10.30 -12.25
CA MET A 297 -10.72 11.75 -12.22
C MET A 297 -9.45 12.54 -11.87
N LEU A 298 -8.51 11.95 -11.13
CA LEU A 298 -7.27 12.57 -10.69
C LEU A 298 -6.28 12.87 -11.85
N ILE A 299 -6.45 12.25 -13.02
CA ILE A 299 -5.63 12.55 -14.21
C ILE A 299 -5.70 14.04 -14.56
N ALA A 300 -6.91 14.59 -14.65
CA ALA A 300 -7.15 15.97 -15.10
C ALA A 300 -6.51 17.03 -14.18
N PRO A 301 -6.75 17.03 -12.84
CA PRO A 301 -5.99 17.88 -11.94
C PRO A 301 -4.51 17.63 -12.08
N SER A 302 -4.03 16.39 -11.97
CA SER A 302 -2.60 16.13 -11.91
C SER A 302 -1.86 16.68 -13.13
N TRP A 303 -2.38 16.41 -14.33
CA TRP A 303 -1.83 16.96 -15.57
C TRP A 303 -1.99 18.47 -15.69
N GLY A 304 -2.96 19.09 -15.02
CA GLY A 304 -3.03 20.54 -14.87
C GLY A 304 -1.74 21.14 -14.27
N GLY A 305 -1.11 20.43 -13.33
CA GLY A 305 0.21 20.77 -12.79
C GLY A 305 1.32 20.62 -13.81
N MET A 306 1.38 19.46 -14.48
CA MET A 306 2.39 19.17 -15.52
C MET A 306 2.33 20.20 -16.65
N LEU A 307 1.14 20.45 -17.19
CA LEU A 307 0.91 21.38 -18.29
C LEU A 307 1.27 22.80 -17.88
N ASN A 308 0.91 23.25 -16.67
CA ASN A 308 1.35 24.56 -16.18
C ASN A 308 2.87 24.65 -16.09
N GLY A 309 3.55 23.61 -15.59
CA GLY A 309 5.00 23.56 -15.53
C GLY A 309 5.65 23.63 -16.92
N LEU A 310 5.31 22.70 -17.81
CA LEU A 310 5.94 22.58 -19.13
C LEU A 310 5.59 23.73 -20.08
N LEU A 311 4.33 24.20 -20.09
CA LEU A 311 3.92 25.30 -20.97
C LEU A 311 4.49 26.65 -20.50
N THR A 312 4.91 26.79 -19.24
CA THR A 312 5.66 27.95 -18.76
C THR A 312 7.02 28.09 -19.46
N LEU A 313 7.58 26.98 -19.96
CA LEU A 313 8.83 26.97 -20.73
C LEU A 313 8.67 27.37 -22.19
N ARG A 314 7.46 27.74 -22.64
CA ARG A 314 7.22 28.17 -24.03
C ARG A 314 8.15 29.34 -24.39
N GLY A 315 8.99 29.14 -25.41
CA GLY A 315 10.01 30.10 -25.82
C GLY A 315 11.30 30.09 -24.98
N ALA A 316 11.53 29.07 -24.15
CA ALA A 316 12.77 28.84 -23.39
C ALA A 316 13.28 27.38 -23.51
N TRP A 317 12.74 26.61 -24.46
CA TRP A 317 13.09 25.19 -24.68
C TRP A 317 14.52 24.99 -25.20
N ASP A 318 15.07 25.97 -25.90
CA ASP A 318 16.46 26.05 -26.33
C ASP A 318 17.42 25.95 -25.13
N ARG A 319 17.11 26.66 -24.03
CA ARG A 319 17.92 26.68 -22.81
C ARG A 319 17.97 25.33 -22.09
N VAL A 320 16.97 24.47 -22.28
CA VAL A 320 16.92 23.13 -21.64
C VAL A 320 18.09 22.27 -22.09
N ARG A 321 18.65 22.48 -23.28
CA ARG A 321 19.81 21.69 -23.78
C ARG A 321 21.10 22.02 -23.04
N GLU A 322 21.20 23.21 -22.45
CA GLU A 322 22.44 23.74 -21.86
C GLU A 322 22.36 23.79 -20.33
N ASP A 323 21.23 24.24 -19.78
CA ASP A 323 21.06 24.50 -18.35
C ASP A 323 20.67 23.21 -17.60
N PRO A 324 21.57 22.63 -16.77
CA PRO A 324 21.28 21.39 -16.06
C PRO A 324 20.11 21.53 -15.07
N VAL A 325 19.85 22.74 -14.54
CA VAL A 325 18.70 22.98 -13.66
C VAL A 325 17.40 22.79 -14.44
N LEU A 326 17.31 23.37 -15.64
CA LEU A 326 16.14 23.19 -16.51
C LEU A 326 15.99 21.74 -16.96
N LYS A 327 17.07 21.01 -17.23
CA LYS A 327 17.01 19.58 -17.57
C LYS A 327 16.32 18.76 -16.48
N PHE A 328 16.77 18.91 -15.23
CA PHE A 328 16.17 18.22 -14.10
C PHE A 328 14.71 18.64 -13.87
N LEU A 329 14.38 19.93 -13.99
CA LEU A 329 12.99 20.39 -13.86
C LEU A 329 12.08 19.81 -14.95
N VAL A 330 12.53 19.80 -16.21
CA VAL A 330 11.75 19.28 -17.34
C VAL A 330 11.52 17.78 -17.21
N VAL A 331 12.60 17.01 -16.97
CA VAL A 331 12.49 15.55 -16.81
C VAL A 331 11.64 15.21 -15.59
N GLY A 332 11.82 15.93 -14.48
CA GLY A 332 11.03 15.73 -13.27
C GLY A 332 9.53 15.97 -13.49
N VAL A 333 9.15 17.11 -14.10
CA VAL A 333 7.75 17.40 -14.41
C VAL A 333 7.17 16.41 -15.43
N THR A 334 7.98 15.95 -16.38
CA THR A 334 7.55 14.92 -17.34
C THR A 334 7.29 13.59 -16.65
N ALA A 335 8.18 13.18 -15.72
CA ALA A 335 7.98 11.97 -14.92
C ALA A 335 6.77 12.08 -13.98
N TYR A 336 6.52 13.27 -13.43
CA TYR A 336 5.29 13.55 -12.70
C TYR A 336 4.05 13.34 -13.58
N GLY A 337 4.06 13.85 -14.81
CA GLY A 337 2.98 13.60 -15.78
C GLY A 337 2.78 12.11 -16.10
N MET A 338 3.88 11.39 -16.30
CA MET A 338 3.86 9.95 -16.58
C MET A 338 3.30 9.16 -15.40
N THR A 339 3.81 9.38 -14.19
CA THR A 339 3.39 8.66 -12.98
C THR A 339 1.95 9.00 -12.59
N THR A 340 1.53 10.25 -12.75
CA THR A 340 0.14 10.66 -12.50
C THR A 340 -0.84 10.29 -13.62
N PHE A 341 -0.36 9.67 -14.69
CA PHE A 341 -1.17 8.93 -15.65
C PHE A 341 -1.16 7.43 -15.34
N GLU A 342 0.02 6.88 -15.10
CA GLU A 342 0.24 5.48 -14.74
C GLU A 342 -0.54 5.06 -13.48
N GLY A 343 -0.50 5.87 -12.41
CA GLY A 343 -1.22 5.59 -11.16
C GLY A 343 -2.72 5.38 -11.39
N PRO A 344 -3.42 6.32 -12.04
CA PRO A 344 -4.81 6.12 -12.46
C PRO A 344 -5.04 4.89 -13.34
N MET A 345 -4.11 4.54 -14.25
CA MET A 345 -4.24 3.30 -15.01
C MET A 345 -4.13 2.06 -14.11
N MET A 346 -3.20 2.05 -13.15
CA MET A 346 -3.06 0.99 -12.15
C MET A 346 -4.22 0.91 -11.16
N SER A 347 -5.03 1.97 -11.03
CA SER A 347 -6.25 1.96 -10.23
C SER A 347 -7.44 1.28 -10.92
N LEU A 348 -7.36 1.03 -12.23
CA LEU A 348 -8.40 0.26 -12.90
C LEU A 348 -8.33 -1.19 -12.43
N LYS A 349 -9.44 -1.75 -11.98
CA LYS A 349 -9.48 -3.11 -11.41
C LYS A 349 -8.79 -4.16 -12.32
N ASN A 350 -9.08 -4.16 -13.62
CA ASN A 350 -8.45 -5.08 -14.57
C ASN A 350 -6.92 -4.92 -14.69
N VAL A 351 -6.40 -3.69 -14.61
CA VAL A 351 -4.96 -3.43 -14.64
C VAL A 351 -4.33 -3.77 -13.29
N ASN A 352 -4.98 -3.38 -12.20
CA ASN A 352 -4.58 -3.69 -10.83
C ASN A 352 -4.47 -5.20 -10.59
N ALA A 353 -5.38 -5.98 -11.19
CA ALA A 353 -5.33 -7.44 -11.13
C ALA A 353 -4.01 -8.02 -11.64
N LEU A 354 -3.28 -7.28 -12.50
CA LEU A 354 -1.94 -7.61 -12.97
C LEU A 354 -0.85 -6.92 -12.14
N THR A 355 -0.99 -5.62 -11.86
CA THR A 355 0.10 -4.83 -11.27
C THR A 355 0.22 -4.98 -9.75
N HIS A 356 -0.89 -5.18 -9.04
CA HIS A 356 -0.89 -5.27 -7.59
C HIS A 356 -0.15 -6.52 -7.10
N TYR A 357 0.67 -6.30 -6.06
CA TYR A 357 1.67 -7.21 -5.50
C TYR A 357 2.94 -7.43 -6.33
N THR A 358 3.02 -6.90 -7.55
CA THR A 358 4.19 -7.11 -8.42
C THR A 358 5.21 -5.97 -8.32
N ASP A 359 6.40 -6.17 -8.88
CA ASP A 359 7.43 -5.14 -9.04
C ASP A 359 7.01 -3.96 -9.91
N TYR A 360 5.87 -4.04 -10.61
CA TYR A 360 5.29 -2.90 -11.33
C TYR A 360 4.98 -1.73 -10.38
N VAL A 361 4.48 -2.02 -9.18
CA VAL A 361 4.24 -0.98 -8.15
C VAL A 361 5.55 -0.30 -7.75
N ILE A 362 6.65 -1.07 -7.64
CA ILE A 362 7.97 -0.53 -7.30
C ILE A 362 8.51 0.35 -8.42
N ALA A 363 8.26 -0.02 -9.68
CA ALA A 363 8.59 0.78 -10.86
C ALA A 363 7.87 2.14 -10.83
N HIS A 364 6.55 2.13 -10.61
CA HIS A 364 5.71 3.32 -10.48
C HIS A 364 6.23 4.26 -9.38
N VAL A 365 6.47 3.72 -8.18
CA VAL A 365 6.96 4.49 -7.03
C VAL A 365 8.33 5.12 -7.34
N HIS A 366 9.27 4.37 -7.91
CA HIS A 366 10.62 4.88 -8.17
C HIS A 366 10.70 5.84 -9.34
N MET A 367 9.80 5.74 -10.34
CA MET A 367 9.69 6.77 -11.37
C MET A 367 9.31 8.11 -10.73
N GLY A 368 8.35 8.13 -9.80
CA GLY A 368 7.98 9.34 -9.06
C GLY A 368 9.09 9.83 -8.14
N ALA A 369 9.58 8.94 -7.27
CA ALA A 369 10.55 9.30 -6.24
C ALA A 369 11.89 9.77 -6.83
N LEU A 370 12.44 9.07 -7.83
CA LEU A 370 13.78 9.38 -8.35
C LEU A 370 13.75 10.52 -9.38
N ALA A 371 12.76 10.53 -10.28
CA ALA A 371 12.71 11.50 -11.37
C ALA A 371 11.96 12.77 -10.99
N TRP A 372 10.75 12.68 -10.43
CA TRP A 372 9.98 13.84 -9.99
C TRP A 372 10.58 14.45 -8.71
N ASN A 373 10.57 13.73 -7.59
CA ASN A 373 11.04 14.29 -6.31
C ASN A 373 12.56 14.53 -6.32
N GLY A 374 13.33 13.51 -6.68
CA GLY A 374 14.78 13.60 -6.78
C GLY A 374 15.23 14.65 -7.79
N GLY A 375 14.63 14.67 -8.98
CA GLY A 375 14.94 15.67 -10.02
C GLY A 375 14.69 17.10 -9.56
N LEU A 376 13.53 17.39 -8.95
CA LEU A 376 13.24 18.72 -8.40
C LEU A 376 14.17 19.08 -7.24
N ALA A 377 14.50 18.13 -6.36
CA ALA A 377 15.46 18.34 -5.27
C ALA A 377 16.85 18.73 -5.80
N PHE A 378 17.36 18.01 -6.80
CA PHE A 378 18.63 18.33 -7.42
C PHE A 378 18.60 19.66 -8.18
N ALA A 379 17.52 19.96 -8.89
CA ALA A 379 17.33 21.26 -9.53
C ALA A 379 17.37 22.40 -8.51
N MET A 380 16.67 22.26 -7.38
CA MET A 380 16.72 23.23 -6.29
C MET A 380 18.13 23.40 -5.74
N LEU A 381 18.85 22.32 -5.47
CA LEU A 381 20.22 22.38 -4.95
C LEU A 381 21.15 23.13 -5.92
N TYR A 382 21.11 22.79 -7.22
CA TYR A 382 21.91 23.47 -8.24
C TYR A 382 21.50 24.93 -8.47
N TYR A 383 20.24 25.29 -8.19
CA TYR A 383 19.78 26.67 -8.26
C TYR A 383 20.18 27.48 -7.03
N ILE A 384 19.92 26.96 -5.83
CA ILE A 384 20.03 27.67 -4.56
C ILE A 384 21.48 27.81 -4.14
N VAL A 385 22.29 26.75 -4.19
CA VAL A 385 23.65 26.74 -3.62
C VAL A 385 24.54 27.84 -4.24
N PRO A 386 24.66 28.01 -5.57
CA PRO A 386 25.46 29.10 -6.11
C PRO A 386 24.99 30.49 -5.64
N ARG A 387 23.67 30.68 -5.49
CA ARG A 387 23.06 31.97 -5.12
C ARG A 387 23.34 32.35 -3.68
N ILE A 388 23.15 31.44 -2.74
CA ILE A 388 23.37 31.72 -1.32
C ILE A 388 24.86 31.84 -0.98
N TYR A 389 25.75 31.31 -1.82
CA TYR A 389 27.21 31.49 -1.69
C TYR A 389 27.78 32.63 -2.56
N GLY A 390 26.92 33.38 -3.27
CA GLY A 390 27.34 34.52 -4.10
C GLY A 390 28.32 34.15 -5.23
N THR A 391 28.22 32.94 -5.78
CA THR A 391 29.17 32.42 -6.76
C THR A 391 28.48 31.70 -7.92
N ARG A 392 29.26 31.21 -8.89
CA ARG A 392 28.78 30.38 -9.99
C ARG A 392 28.95 28.90 -9.63
N LEU A 393 28.17 28.03 -10.28
CA LEU A 393 28.33 26.59 -10.10
C LEU A 393 29.74 26.16 -10.52
N TYR A 394 30.41 25.36 -9.68
CA TYR A 394 31.79 24.91 -9.90
C TYR A 394 31.98 24.25 -11.27
N SER A 395 31.10 23.30 -11.64
CA SER A 395 31.17 22.63 -12.93
C SER A 395 29.80 22.29 -13.51
N VAL A 396 29.46 22.91 -14.63
CA VAL A 396 28.27 22.55 -15.43
C VAL A 396 28.43 21.17 -16.06
N LYS A 397 29.66 20.75 -16.37
CA LYS A 397 29.94 19.40 -16.91
C LYS A 397 29.59 18.31 -15.90
N LEU A 398 29.96 18.48 -14.63
CA LEU A 398 29.60 17.54 -13.57
C LEU A 398 28.10 17.51 -13.30
N ALA A 399 27.41 18.65 -13.36
CA ALA A 399 25.95 18.68 -13.25
C ALA A 399 25.26 17.95 -14.42
N ASN A 400 25.82 18.04 -15.64
CA ASN A 400 25.33 17.27 -16.79
C ASN A 400 25.64 15.78 -16.67
N PHE A 401 26.82 15.41 -16.17
CA PHE A 401 27.13 14.01 -15.85
C PHE A 401 26.13 13.45 -14.84
N HIS A 402 25.88 14.17 -13.75
CA HIS A 402 24.88 13.79 -12.77
C HIS A 402 23.50 13.61 -13.41
N PHE A 403 23.03 14.58 -14.21
CA PHE A 403 21.76 14.46 -14.92
C PHE A 403 21.64 13.18 -15.75
N TRP A 404 22.66 12.86 -16.56
CA TRP A 404 22.64 11.66 -17.40
C TRP A 404 22.78 10.38 -16.60
N ALA A 405 23.66 10.33 -15.59
CA ALA A 405 23.82 9.18 -14.71
C ALA A 405 22.52 8.88 -13.94
N ALA A 406 21.86 9.92 -13.41
CA ALA A 406 20.57 9.79 -12.74
C ALA A 406 19.47 9.32 -13.72
N THR A 407 19.36 9.94 -14.89
CA THR A 407 18.33 9.60 -15.89
C THR A 407 18.50 8.17 -16.43
N LEU A 408 19.72 7.76 -16.75
CA LEU A 408 20.03 6.39 -17.17
C LEU A 408 19.83 5.39 -16.01
N GLY A 409 20.22 5.77 -14.79
CA GLY A 409 19.98 4.96 -13.59
C GLY A 409 18.49 4.69 -13.37
N ILE A 410 17.65 5.73 -13.49
CA ILE A 410 16.18 5.61 -13.46
C ILE A 410 15.69 4.68 -14.55
N ALA A 411 16.16 4.84 -15.79
CA ALA A 411 15.73 4.00 -16.91
C ALA A 411 16.05 2.51 -16.68
N PHE A 412 17.29 2.19 -16.27
CA PHE A 412 17.67 0.81 -15.94
C PHE A 412 16.89 0.24 -14.75
N TYR A 413 16.54 1.08 -13.77
CA TYR A 413 15.73 0.67 -12.63
C TYR A 413 14.29 0.37 -13.07
N VAL A 414 13.60 1.38 -13.60
CA VAL A 414 12.15 1.34 -13.82
C VAL A 414 11.78 0.36 -14.93
N LEU A 415 12.54 0.34 -16.03
CA LEU A 415 12.27 -0.62 -17.12
C LEU A 415 12.42 -2.07 -16.63
N ALA A 416 13.48 -2.37 -15.87
CA ALA A 416 13.67 -3.70 -15.30
C ALA A 416 12.50 -4.11 -14.38
N MET A 417 11.99 -3.17 -13.57
CA MET A 417 10.86 -3.42 -12.68
C MET A 417 9.52 -3.55 -13.41
N TYR A 418 9.30 -2.83 -14.51
CA TYR A 418 8.13 -3.07 -15.38
C TYR A 418 8.16 -4.47 -15.98
N PHE A 419 9.30 -4.88 -16.55
CA PHE A 419 9.45 -6.24 -17.09
C PHE A 419 9.24 -7.28 -16.00
N SER A 420 9.86 -7.11 -14.83
CA SER A 420 9.69 -7.99 -13.68
C SER A 420 8.22 -8.10 -13.25
N GLY A 421 7.52 -6.98 -13.14
CA GLY A 421 6.12 -6.96 -12.70
C GLY A 421 5.17 -7.64 -13.68
N ILE A 422 5.35 -7.42 -14.99
CA ILE A 422 4.56 -8.11 -16.02
C ILE A 422 4.89 -9.61 -16.04
N THR A 423 6.17 -9.98 -15.94
CA THR A 423 6.57 -11.40 -15.85
C THR A 423 5.94 -12.08 -14.64
N GLN A 424 5.96 -11.44 -13.47
CA GLN A 424 5.29 -11.94 -12.27
C GLN A 424 3.80 -12.16 -12.52
N ALA A 425 3.09 -11.14 -13.04
CA ALA A 425 1.66 -11.22 -13.27
C ALA A 425 1.27 -12.35 -14.23
N LEU A 426 2.01 -12.51 -15.33
CA LEU A 426 1.76 -13.54 -16.33
C LEU A 426 2.02 -14.93 -15.77
N MET A 427 3.18 -15.16 -15.14
CA MET A 427 3.51 -16.46 -14.54
C MET A 427 2.54 -16.84 -13.42
N TRP A 428 2.12 -15.89 -12.59
CA TRP A 428 1.20 -16.19 -11.49
C TRP A 428 -0.19 -16.62 -11.96
N LYS A 429 -0.61 -16.16 -13.15
CA LYS A 429 -1.97 -16.37 -13.71
C LYS A 429 -2.04 -17.43 -14.81
N GLU A 430 -0.91 -17.95 -15.27
CA GLU A 430 -0.89 -18.90 -16.39
C GLU A 430 -1.41 -20.29 -15.98
N PHE A 431 -2.37 -20.79 -16.73
CA PHE A 431 -2.89 -22.16 -16.64
C PHE A 431 -2.53 -22.93 -17.92
N ASN A 432 -2.22 -24.22 -17.79
CA ASN A 432 -2.03 -25.12 -18.93
C ASN A 432 -3.38 -25.58 -19.53
N GLU A 433 -3.31 -26.37 -20.61
CA GLU A 433 -4.50 -26.89 -21.30
C GLU A 433 -5.35 -27.79 -20.39
N GLU A 434 -4.74 -28.43 -19.38
CA GLU A 434 -5.40 -29.25 -18.37
C GLU A 434 -6.09 -28.44 -17.27
N GLY A 435 -5.96 -27.11 -17.29
CA GLY A 435 -6.57 -26.19 -16.34
C GLY A 435 -5.87 -26.12 -14.99
N VAL A 436 -4.60 -26.53 -14.88
CA VAL A 436 -3.74 -26.42 -13.69
C VAL A 436 -2.76 -25.26 -13.87
N LEU A 437 -2.33 -24.63 -12.77
CA LEU A 437 -1.31 -23.57 -12.81
C LEU A 437 -0.03 -24.10 -13.46
N ARG A 438 0.47 -23.38 -14.47
CA ARG A 438 1.74 -23.73 -15.15
C ARG A 438 2.94 -23.58 -14.21
N TYR A 439 2.93 -22.55 -13.38
CA TYR A 439 3.97 -22.27 -12.39
C TYR A 439 3.35 -22.30 -10.99
N PRO A 440 3.04 -23.48 -10.41
CA PRO A 440 2.38 -23.57 -9.11
C PRO A 440 3.31 -23.19 -7.94
N ASN A 441 4.62 -23.38 -8.10
CA ASN A 441 5.60 -22.93 -7.12
C ASN A 441 5.92 -21.44 -7.34
N PHE A 442 5.73 -20.63 -6.29
CA PHE A 442 6.03 -19.19 -6.35
C PHE A 442 7.52 -18.92 -6.63
N LEU A 443 8.40 -19.82 -6.20
CA LEU A 443 9.84 -19.68 -6.35
C LEU A 443 10.29 -19.64 -7.81
N GLU A 444 9.61 -20.35 -8.71
CA GLU A 444 9.93 -20.35 -10.14
C GLU A 444 9.88 -18.94 -10.74
N THR A 445 8.87 -18.14 -10.34
CA THR A 445 8.77 -16.74 -10.75
C THR A 445 9.89 -15.90 -10.18
N VAL A 446 10.25 -16.11 -8.91
CA VAL A 446 11.30 -15.36 -8.23
C VAL A 446 12.66 -15.62 -8.89
N THR A 447 12.99 -16.88 -9.19
CA THR A 447 14.22 -17.24 -9.89
C THR A 447 14.26 -16.66 -11.29
N GLN A 448 13.12 -16.58 -11.99
CA GLN A 448 13.03 -16.03 -13.34
C GLN A 448 13.34 -14.52 -13.39
N ILE A 449 13.02 -13.76 -12.33
CA ILE A 449 13.18 -12.30 -12.30
C ILE A 449 14.50 -11.82 -11.68
N MET A 450 15.40 -12.73 -11.28
CA MET A 450 16.71 -12.38 -10.71
C MET A 450 17.53 -11.41 -11.58
N PRO A 451 17.56 -11.54 -12.93
CA PRO A 451 18.24 -10.55 -13.78
C PRO A 451 17.67 -9.13 -13.61
N MET A 452 16.36 -8.99 -13.41
CA MET A 452 15.72 -7.68 -13.20
C MET A 452 16.10 -7.08 -11.85
N PHE A 453 16.27 -7.88 -10.80
CA PHE A 453 16.79 -7.39 -9.51
C PHE A 453 18.25 -6.92 -9.61
N ALA A 454 19.09 -7.62 -10.39
CA ALA A 454 20.45 -7.17 -10.67
C ALA A 454 20.47 -5.84 -11.46
N MET A 455 19.63 -5.72 -12.50
CA MET A 455 19.49 -4.49 -13.28
C MET A 455 18.98 -3.31 -12.44
N ARG A 456 18.06 -3.58 -11.50
CA ARG A 456 17.62 -2.58 -10.51
C ARG A 456 18.77 -2.09 -9.65
N ALA A 457 19.59 -2.99 -9.12
CA ALA A 457 20.77 -2.63 -8.33
C ALA A 457 21.78 -1.82 -9.15
N LEU A 458 22.01 -2.18 -10.42
CA LEU A 458 22.83 -1.40 -11.35
C LEU A 458 22.27 0.02 -11.56
N GLY A 459 20.97 0.14 -11.83
CA GLY A 459 20.30 1.44 -11.99
C GLY A 459 20.42 2.32 -10.76
N GLY A 460 20.22 1.75 -9.56
CA GLY A 460 20.45 2.43 -8.28
C GLY A 460 21.90 2.87 -8.09
N GLY A 461 22.86 2.02 -8.45
CA GLY A 461 24.29 2.35 -8.43
C GLY A 461 24.65 3.53 -9.35
N LEU A 462 24.09 3.60 -10.56
CA LEU A 462 24.28 4.73 -11.47
C LEU A 462 23.67 6.02 -10.93
N TYR A 463 22.49 5.94 -10.31
CA TYR A 463 21.86 7.09 -9.67
C TYR A 463 22.73 7.65 -8.53
N ILE A 464 23.27 6.77 -7.69
CA ILE A 464 24.19 7.14 -6.61
C ILE A 464 25.48 7.75 -7.15
N ALA A 465 26.06 7.18 -8.22
CA ALA A 465 27.25 7.76 -8.87
C ALA A 465 27.00 9.20 -9.33
N GLY A 466 25.82 9.46 -9.90
CA GLY A 466 25.36 10.81 -10.23
C GLY A 466 25.23 11.69 -8.99
N ALA A 467 24.59 11.21 -7.92
CA ALA A 467 24.40 11.96 -6.67
C ALA A 467 25.74 12.30 -5.99
N VAL A 468 26.72 11.40 -6.01
CA VAL A 468 28.09 11.64 -5.49
C VAL A 468 28.78 12.75 -6.30
N ALA A 469 28.65 12.73 -7.63
CA ALA A 469 29.14 13.84 -8.47
C ALA A 469 28.44 15.16 -8.13
N ALA A 470 27.15 15.12 -7.78
CA ALA A 470 26.40 16.28 -7.30
C ALA A 470 26.97 16.81 -5.98
N VAL A 471 27.22 15.93 -5.01
CA VAL A 471 27.80 16.29 -3.71
C VAL A 471 29.12 17.02 -3.89
N PHE A 472 30.05 16.45 -4.67
CA PHE A 472 31.34 17.08 -4.94
C PHE A 472 31.17 18.44 -5.61
N ASN A 473 30.32 18.55 -6.63
CA ASN A 473 30.10 19.79 -7.37
C ASN A 473 29.50 20.90 -6.48
N LEU A 474 28.52 20.57 -5.65
CA LEU A 474 27.87 21.51 -4.72
C LEU A 474 28.81 21.92 -3.59
N TRP A 475 29.59 20.98 -3.03
CA TRP A 475 30.63 21.27 -2.04
C TRP A 475 31.71 22.19 -2.60
N ALA A 476 32.21 21.91 -3.80
CA ALA A 476 33.22 22.73 -4.46
C ALA A 476 32.67 24.14 -4.77
N THR A 477 31.40 24.23 -5.18
CA THR A 477 30.69 25.52 -5.36
C THR A 477 30.64 26.30 -4.05
N ALA A 478 30.25 25.66 -2.95
CA ALA A 478 30.20 26.30 -1.64
C ALA A 478 31.59 26.80 -1.17
N ARG A 479 32.67 26.06 -1.48
CA ARG A 479 34.05 26.49 -1.17
C ARG A 479 34.57 27.64 -2.02
N GLN A 480 34.05 27.82 -3.23
CA GLN A 480 34.44 28.94 -4.11
C GLN A 480 33.84 30.27 -3.67
N GLY A 481 32.67 30.22 -3.03
CA GLY A 481 31.96 31.41 -2.56
C GLY A 481 32.07 31.59 -1.06
N SER A 482 31.31 32.56 -0.55
CA SER A 482 31.12 32.76 0.89
C SER A 482 29.63 32.84 1.16
N LEU A 483 29.17 32.21 2.25
CA LEU A 483 27.75 32.17 2.56
C LEU A 483 27.22 33.58 2.85
N ILE A 484 26.32 34.07 2.01
CA ILE A 484 25.50 35.24 2.26
C ILE A 484 24.39 34.82 3.22
N ALA A 485 24.74 34.71 4.50
CA ALA A 485 23.87 34.16 5.54
C ALA A 485 22.58 34.98 5.72
N GLU A 486 22.68 36.30 5.55
CA GLU A 486 21.58 37.23 5.55
C GLU A 486 21.58 37.98 4.22
N GLU A 487 20.55 37.75 3.42
CA GLU A 487 20.38 38.44 2.13
C GLU A 487 19.45 39.63 2.33
N GLU A 488 19.99 40.84 2.14
CA GLU A 488 19.24 42.09 2.25
C GLU A 488 18.21 42.21 1.12
N GLU A 489 17.00 42.64 1.47
CA GLU A 489 15.93 42.97 0.54
C GLU A 489 15.19 44.23 1.01
N GLN A 490 14.64 44.98 0.06
CA GLN A 490 13.87 46.19 0.33
C GLN A 490 12.47 46.10 -0.30
N ALA A 491 11.44 46.44 0.47
CA ALA A 491 10.06 46.49 -0.04
C ALA A 491 9.28 47.65 0.58
N LEU A 492 8.10 47.94 0.03
CA LEU A 492 7.17 48.90 0.65
C LEU A 492 6.84 48.44 2.09
N PRO A 493 6.62 49.36 3.04
CA PRO A 493 6.26 49.01 4.41
C PRO A 493 5.08 48.05 4.46
N LEU A 494 5.06 47.20 5.48
CA LEU A 494 3.94 46.28 5.71
C LEU A 494 2.65 47.07 5.96
N ASP A 495 1.79 47.15 4.94
CA ASP A 495 0.50 47.85 5.04
C ASP A 495 -0.50 46.98 5.81
N THR A 496 -0.73 47.34 7.08
CA THR A 496 -1.70 46.67 7.96
C THR A 496 -3.15 46.82 7.48
N ARG A 497 -3.44 47.73 6.54
CA ARG A 497 -4.79 47.98 5.99
C ARG A 497 -5.10 47.15 4.75
N VAL A 498 -4.10 46.56 4.09
CA VAL A 498 -4.29 45.66 2.92
C VAL A 498 -5.08 44.41 3.30
N ALA A 499 -5.07 44.01 4.58
CA ALA A 499 -5.91 42.93 5.10
C ALA A 499 -7.42 43.23 5.02
N GLN A 500 -7.83 44.49 4.82
CA GLN A 500 -9.22 44.92 5.00
C GLN A 500 -9.90 45.56 3.78
N SER A 501 -9.22 45.85 2.65
CA SER A 501 -9.91 46.52 1.52
C SER A 501 -10.67 45.57 0.59
N HIS A 502 -11.99 45.77 0.58
CA HIS A 502 -13.02 45.01 -0.14
C HIS A 502 -13.25 45.51 -1.58
N ALA A 503 -13.70 44.57 -2.43
CA ALA A 503 -14.13 44.64 -3.83
C ALA A 503 -13.15 43.93 -4.80
N SER A 504 -13.08 42.60 -4.68
CA SER A 504 -12.45 41.74 -5.68
C SER A 504 -13.45 41.44 -6.79
N SER A 505 -13.00 41.49 -8.05
CA SER A 505 -13.84 41.13 -9.22
C SER A 505 -14.24 39.64 -9.27
N SER A 506 -13.65 38.77 -8.44
CA SER A 506 -14.01 37.35 -8.33
C SER A 506 -13.83 36.79 -6.91
N VAL A 507 -14.61 35.74 -6.58
CA VAL A 507 -14.59 35.06 -5.27
C VAL A 507 -13.19 34.48 -4.95
N HIS A 508 -12.49 33.92 -5.95
CA HIS A 508 -11.18 33.32 -5.71
C HIS A 508 -10.10 34.35 -5.33
N ARG A 509 -10.06 35.51 -6.01
CA ARG A 509 -9.13 36.59 -5.69
C ARG A 509 -9.32 37.16 -4.28
N TRP A 510 -10.55 37.08 -3.75
CA TRP A 510 -10.86 37.43 -2.37
C TRP A 510 -10.29 36.39 -1.38
N LEU A 511 -10.38 35.09 -1.70
CA LEU A 511 -9.79 34.02 -0.89
C LEU A 511 -8.26 34.12 -0.80
N GLU A 512 -7.59 34.49 -1.91
CA GLU A 512 -6.13 34.62 -1.96
C GLU A 512 -5.56 35.69 -1.03
N GLY A 513 -6.37 36.68 -0.64
CA GLY A 513 -5.99 37.70 0.34
C GLY A 513 -6.15 37.23 1.80
N ARG A 514 -6.77 36.07 2.02
CA ARG A 514 -7.33 35.64 3.30
C ARG A 514 -6.79 34.25 3.69
N PRO A 515 -5.55 34.16 4.22
CA PRO A 515 -4.90 32.89 4.51
C PRO A 515 -5.69 31.99 5.47
N THR A 516 -6.36 32.56 6.48
CA THR A 516 -7.16 31.77 7.44
C THR A 516 -8.36 31.11 6.78
N GLN A 517 -9.14 31.87 5.98
CA GLN A 517 -10.29 31.34 5.25
C GLN A 517 -9.85 30.34 4.18
N PHE A 518 -8.73 30.59 3.50
CA PHE A 518 -8.15 29.66 2.55
C PHE A 518 -7.80 28.32 3.23
N ALA A 519 -7.05 28.38 4.33
CA ALA A 519 -6.69 27.21 5.13
C ALA A 519 -7.92 26.46 5.64
N LEU A 520 -8.93 27.15 6.15
CA LEU A 520 -10.17 26.54 6.63
C LEU A 520 -10.91 25.81 5.50
N LEU A 521 -11.02 26.41 4.32
CA LEU A 521 -11.68 25.77 3.18
C LEU A 521 -10.88 24.56 2.68
N THR A 522 -9.55 24.65 2.67
CA THR A 522 -8.69 23.49 2.39
C THR A 522 -8.92 22.37 3.41
N PHE A 523 -8.97 22.69 4.71
CA PHE A 523 -9.30 21.73 5.76
C PHE A 523 -10.68 21.09 5.55
N VAL A 524 -11.71 21.89 5.28
CA VAL A 524 -13.06 21.37 5.02
C VAL A 524 -13.09 20.46 3.79
N ALA A 525 -12.42 20.86 2.70
CA ALA A 525 -12.37 20.07 1.48
C ALA A 525 -11.75 18.68 1.71
N ILE A 526 -10.66 18.60 2.49
CA ILE A 526 -10.03 17.30 2.81
C ILE A 526 -10.83 16.50 3.83
N PHE A 527 -11.42 17.17 4.82
CA PHE A 527 -12.09 16.53 5.95
C PHE A 527 -13.37 15.82 5.47
N ILE A 528 -14.10 16.43 4.54
CA ILE A 528 -15.28 15.80 3.93
C ILE A 528 -14.90 14.46 3.28
N GLY A 529 -13.81 14.41 2.51
CA GLY A 529 -13.35 13.18 1.87
C GLY A 529 -13.04 12.08 2.89
N GLY A 530 -12.25 12.41 3.92
CA GLY A 530 -11.89 11.45 4.97
C GLY A 530 -13.09 10.92 5.76
N VAL A 531 -14.04 11.80 6.12
CA VAL A 531 -15.26 11.40 6.84
C VAL A 531 -16.14 10.49 6.00
N VAL A 532 -16.36 10.83 4.73
CA VAL A 532 -17.25 10.04 3.86
C VAL A 532 -16.64 8.67 3.52
N GLU A 533 -15.31 8.56 3.47
CA GLU A 533 -14.63 7.28 3.22
C GLU A 533 -14.64 6.37 4.46
N TYR A 534 -14.35 6.93 5.64
CA TYR A 534 -14.22 6.17 6.88
C TYR A 534 -15.56 5.80 7.53
N VAL A 535 -16.48 6.76 7.69
CA VAL A 535 -17.70 6.59 8.50
C VAL A 535 -18.59 5.43 8.03
N PRO A 536 -18.89 5.27 6.72
CA PRO A 536 -19.71 4.14 6.26
C PRO A 536 -19.03 2.80 6.49
N THR A 537 -17.70 2.73 6.35
CA THR A 537 -16.94 1.50 6.63
C THR A 537 -17.01 1.16 8.12
N ALA A 538 -16.89 2.15 9.00
CA ALA A 538 -16.86 1.94 10.44
C ALA A 538 -18.23 1.63 11.06
N LEU A 539 -19.32 2.23 10.58
CA LEU A 539 -20.64 2.14 11.21
C LEU A 539 -21.55 1.05 10.63
N VAL A 540 -21.27 0.54 9.43
CA VAL A 540 -22.13 -0.45 8.78
C VAL A 540 -21.57 -1.84 9.03
N GLU A 541 -22.24 -2.64 9.87
CA GLU A 541 -21.79 -3.98 10.28
C GLU A 541 -21.48 -4.90 9.09
N SER A 542 -22.24 -4.80 7.99
CA SER A 542 -22.00 -5.60 6.78
C SER A 542 -20.70 -5.26 6.04
N ASN A 543 -20.06 -4.13 6.35
CA ASN A 543 -18.73 -3.78 5.84
C ASN A 543 -17.59 -4.44 6.65
N ILE A 544 -17.88 -4.91 7.86
CA ILE A 544 -16.91 -5.57 8.76
C ILE A 544 -17.58 -6.84 9.33
N PRO A 545 -17.94 -7.82 8.47
CA PRO A 545 -18.59 -9.03 8.93
C PRO A 545 -17.64 -9.80 9.85
N THR A 546 -18.13 -10.25 11.01
CA THR A 546 -17.37 -11.11 11.92
C THR A 546 -17.63 -12.59 11.60
N ILE A 547 -16.67 -13.45 11.95
CA ILE A 547 -16.79 -14.90 11.77
C ILE A 547 -16.66 -15.55 13.16
N ALA A 548 -17.68 -16.27 13.61
CA ALA A 548 -17.73 -16.84 14.97
C ALA A 548 -16.60 -17.84 15.27
N ALA A 549 -16.10 -18.53 14.24
CA ALA A 549 -14.97 -19.45 14.34
C ALA A 549 -13.63 -18.73 14.56
N VAL A 550 -13.51 -17.46 14.16
CA VAL A 550 -12.28 -16.68 14.34
C VAL A 550 -12.14 -16.28 15.80
N LYS A 551 -11.05 -16.72 16.43
CA LYS A 551 -10.75 -16.48 17.86
C LYS A 551 -9.58 -15.50 18.04
N PRO A 552 -9.54 -14.76 19.17
CA PRO A 552 -8.35 -14.01 19.56
C PRO A 552 -7.09 -14.86 19.51
N TYR A 553 -5.96 -14.24 19.21
CA TYR A 553 -4.66 -14.91 19.28
C TYR A 553 -4.36 -15.36 20.71
N THR A 554 -3.85 -16.57 20.90
CA THR A 554 -3.28 -16.95 22.19
C THR A 554 -2.10 -16.02 22.55
N PRO A 555 -1.71 -15.90 23.83
CA PRO A 555 -0.56 -15.09 24.22
C PRO A 555 0.74 -15.40 23.45
N LEU A 556 1.04 -16.68 23.18
CA LEU A 556 2.23 -17.05 22.39
C LEU A 556 2.11 -16.63 20.92
N GLU A 557 0.92 -16.76 20.33
CA GLU A 557 0.66 -16.32 18.95
C GLU A 557 0.73 -14.80 18.82
N LEU A 558 0.28 -14.05 19.85
CA LEU A 558 0.40 -12.59 19.91
C LEU A 558 1.87 -12.16 19.92
N GLU A 559 2.71 -12.81 20.73
CA GLU A 559 4.17 -12.58 20.70
C GLU A 559 4.79 -12.97 19.36
N GLY A 560 4.40 -14.12 18.80
CA GLY A 560 4.85 -14.57 17.49
C GLY A 560 4.52 -13.60 16.36
N ARG A 561 3.35 -12.96 16.45
CA ARG A 561 2.89 -11.91 15.54
C ARG A 561 3.71 -10.64 15.69
N ASP A 562 4.01 -10.23 16.93
CA ASP A 562 4.88 -9.08 17.19
C ASP A 562 6.30 -9.31 16.65
N LEU A 563 6.83 -10.54 16.78
CA LEU A 563 8.11 -10.93 16.17
C LEU A 563 8.06 -10.90 14.63
N TYR A 564 6.97 -11.38 14.03
CA TYR A 564 6.74 -11.30 12.59
C TYR A 564 6.78 -9.86 12.07
N ILE A 565 6.21 -8.91 12.84
CA ILE A 565 6.25 -7.47 12.57
C ILE A 565 7.67 -6.91 12.78
N ARG A 566 8.32 -7.24 13.91
CA ARG A 566 9.68 -6.79 14.25
C ARG A 566 10.71 -7.14 13.18
N GLU A 567 10.62 -8.35 12.63
CA GLU A 567 11.50 -8.81 11.55
C GLU A 567 11.08 -8.30 10.16
N GLY A 568 9.96 -7.58 10.07
CA GLY A 568 9.45 -7.04 8.82
C GLY A 568 9.06 -8.13 7.82
N CYS A 569 8.55 -9.27 8.27
CA CYS A 569 8.16 -10.37 7.39
C CYS A 569 7.03 -9.95 6.41
N ASN A 570 6.16 -9.03 6.85
CA ASN A 570 5.10 -8.43 6.03
C ASN A 570 5.61 -7.57 4.86
N ASN A 571 6.90 -7.20 4.85
CA ASN A 571 7.52 -6.50 3.73
C ASN A 571 7.74 -7.39 2.50
N CYS A 572 7.77 -8.71 2.70
CA CYS A 572 7.98 -9.70 1.64
C CYS A 572 6.73 -10.52 1.38
N HIS A 573 5.96 -10.81 2.43
CA HIS A 573 4.81 -11.71 2.41
C HIS A 573 3.54 -10.96 2.77
N SER A 574 2.51 -11.08 1.93
CA SER A 574 1.18 -10.62 2.29
C SER A 574 0.43 -11.67 3.10
N GLN A 575 -0.60 -11.22 3.81
CA GLN A 575 -1.61 -12.07 4.42
C GLN A 575 -3.01 -11.78 3.83
N MET A 576 -3.12 -11.74 2.50
CA MET A 576 -4.34 -11.34 1.78
C MET A 576 -4.42 -12.03 0.42
N ILE A 577 -5.05 -13.21 0.38
CA ILE A 577 -5.30 -13.96 -0.85
C ILE A 577 -6.47 -13.32 -1.59
N ARG A 578 -6.23 -12.89 -2.83
CA ARG A 578 -7.24 -12.24 -3.66
C ARG A 578 -8.21 -13.28 -4.26
N PRO A 579 -9.47 -12.92 -4.57
CA PRO A 579 -10.47 -13.81 -5.14
C PRO A 579 -10.23 -14.08 -6.65
N PHE A 580 -9.00 -14.43 -7.01
CA PHE A 580 -8.62 -14.88 -8.34
C PHE A 580 -8.43 -16.39 -8.32
N ARG A 581 -8.93 -17.09 -9.33
CA ARG A 581 -8.71 -18.54 -9.49
C ARG A 581 -7.23 -18.92 -9.33
N SER A 582 -6.33 -18.14 -9.90
CA SER A 582 -4.89 -18.39 -9.85
C SER A 582 -4.26 -18.23 -8.46
N GLU A 583 -4.86 -17.42 -7.57
CA GLU A 583 -4.41 -17.32 -6.18
C GLU A 583 -5.06 -18.37 -5.30
N VAL A 584 -6.35 -18.64 -5.53
CA VAL A 584 -7.07 -19.67 -4.78
C VAL A 584 -6.48 -21.06 -5.02
N GLU A 585 -6.15 -21.37 -6.27
CA GLU A 585 -5.49 -22.64 -6.63
C GLU A 585 -4.10 -22.77 -5.97
N ARG A 586 -3.38 -21.65 -5.83
CA ARG A 586 -2.00 -21.64 -5.33
C ARG A 586 -1.92 -21.68 -3.80
N TYR A 587 -2.77 -20.91 -3.13
CA TYR A 587 -2.66 -20.63 -1.69
C TYR A 587 -3.81 -21.25 -0.89
N GLY A 588 -4.93 -21.58 -1.52
CA GLY A 588 -6.17 -21.97 -0.86
C GLY A 588 -7.19 -20.83 -0.87
N ASP A 589 -8.30 -21.03 -0.15
CA ASP A 589 -9.46 -20.13 -0.21
C ASP A 589 -9.10 -18.65 0.04
N TYR A 590 -9.78 -17.76 -0.69
CA TYR A 590 -9.51 -16.31 -0.63
C TYR A 590 -9.79 -15.75 0.77
N SER A 591 -9.14 -14.64 1.12
CA SER A 591 -9.32 -14.04 2.46
C SER A 591 -10.63 -13.27 2.57
N LYS A 592 -11.31 -13.43 3.70
CA LYS A 592 -12.55 -12.74 4.05
C LYS A 592 -12.28 -11.66 5.08
N ALA A 593 -13.07 -10.58 5.05
CA ALA A 593 -12.97 -9.47 5.98
C ALA A 593 -12.97 -9.89 7.45
N GLY A 594 -13.84 -10.85 7.80
CA GLY A 594 -13.99 -11.33 9.17
C GLY A 594 -12.83 -12.12 9.74
N GLU A 595 -11.84 -12.49 8.93
CA GLU A 595 -10.64 -13.19 9.41
C GLU A 595 -9.63 -12.23 10.06
N PHE A 596 -9.74 -10.93 9.80
CA PHE A 596 -8.77 -9.91 10.24
C PHE A 596 -9.28 -9.05 11.41
N VAL A 597 -10.39 -9.43 12.04
CA VAL A 597 -11.09 -8.59 13.04
C VAL A 597 -10.28 -8.35 14.32
N TYR A 598 -9.23 -9.13 14.56
CA TYR A 598 -8.32 -8.98 15.69
C TYR A 598 -6.91 -8.56 15.27
N ASP A 599 -6.73 -8.14 14.02
CA ASP A 599 -5.43 -7.73 13.48
C ASP A 599 -5.18 -6.25 13.71
N HIS A 600 -4.41 -5.96 14.75
CA HIS A 600 -3.91 -4.62 15.07
C HIS A 600 -2.39 -4.58 14.84
N PRO A 601 -1.86 -4.05 13.73
CA PRO A 601 -2.56 -3.59 12.51
C PRO A 601 -2.77 -4.71 11.47
N PHE A 602 -3.49 -4.46 10.38
CA PHE A 602 -3.55 -5.41 9.24
C PHE A 602 -2.16 -5.66 8.60
N LEU A 603 -1.95 -6.82 7.96
CA LEU A 603 -0.65 -7.21 7.34
C LEU A 603 -0.76 -7.62 5.86
N TRP A 604 -1.50 -6.87 5.05
CA TRP A 604 -1.79 -7.25 3.65
C TRP A 604 -0.68 -6.90 2.65
N GLY A 605 0.21 -5.96 2.99
CA GLY A 605 1.33 -5.51 2.15
C GLY A 605 0.93 -4.80 0.84
N SER A 606 1.90 -4.16 0.17
CA SER A 606 1.76 -3.57 -1.18
C SER A 606 2.46 -4.34 -2.29
N LYS A 607 3.35 -5.28 -1.92
CA LYS A 607 4.19 -6.08 -2.82
C LYS A 607 4.38 -7.50 -2.26
N ARG A 608 4.48 -8.50 -3.13
CA ARG A 608 4.96 -9.86 -2.82
C ARG A 608 6.35 -10.08 -3.39
N THR A 609 7.31 -10.33 -2.52
CA THR A 609 8.63 -10.88 -2.90
C THR A 609 8.74 -12.35 -2.50
N GLY A 610 7.96 -12.79 -1.50
CA GLY A 610 7.64 -14.18 -1.21
C GLY A 610 6.15 -14.48 -1.43
N PRO A 611 5.74 -15.75 -1.27
CA PRO A 611 4.33 -16.15 -1.39
C PRO A 611 3.44 -15.50 -0.32
N ASP A 612 2.13 -15.50 -0.55
CA ASP A 612 1.15 -15.16 0.49
C ASP A 612 1.15 -16.23 1.59
N LEU A 613 0.98 -15.80 2.85
CA LEU A 613 1.07 -16.67 4.02
C LEU A 613 -0.25 -16.86 4.77
N HIS A 614 -1.36 -16.28 4.32
CA HIS A 614 -2.62 -16.30 5.09
C HIS A 614 -3.23 -17.71 5.27
N ARG A 615 -2.73 -18.72 4.55
CA ARG A 615 -3.17 -20.12 4.63
C ARG A 615 -2.02 -21.08 4.94
N ILE A 616 -0.91 -20.58 5.49
CA ILE A 616 0.29 -21.39 5.76
C ILE A 616 0.08 -22.36 6.94
N GLY A 617 -0.86 -22.08 7.85
CA GLY A 617 -1.10 -22.91 9.02
C GLY A 617 -1.40 -24.37 8.66
N GLY A 618 -0.72 -25.31 9.33
CA GLY A 618 -0.81 -26.75 9.09
C GLY A 618 -0.35 -27.23 7.72
N LYS A 619 0.24 -26.36 6.87
CA LYS A 619 0.77 -26.77 5.55
C LYS A 619 2.11 -27.49 5.69
N TYR A 620 2.94 -27.06 6.63
CA TYR A 620 4.24 -27.63 6.91
C TYR A 620 4.38 -27.94 8.42
N PRO A 621 5.19 -28.95 8.80
CA PRO A 621 5.44 -29.23 10.22
C PRO A 621 6.27 -28.12 10.87
N ASP A 622 6.23 -28.04 12.21
CA ASP A 622 6.99 -27.04 12.99
C ASP A 622 8.50 -27.08 12.66
N SER A 623 9.05 -28.28 12.43
CA SER A 623 10.46 -28.47 12.06
C SER A 623 10.82 -27.83 10.73
N TRP A 624 9.89 -27.83 9.76
CA TRP A 624 10.09 -27.14 8.49
C TRP A 624 10.19 -25.63 8.70
N HIS A 625 9.34 -25.04 9.54
CA HIS A 625 9.39 -23.61 9.83
C HIS A 625 10.70 -23.20 10.51
N ALA A 626 11.17 -23.99 11.48
CA ALA A 626 12.45 -23.75 12.13
C ALA A 626 13.63 -23.86 11.15
N LEU A 627 13.65 -24.90 10.30
CA LEU A 627 14.68 -25.05 9.25
C LEU A 627 14.61 -23.92 8.22
N HIS A 628 13.42 -23.54 7.78
CA HIS A 628 13.24 -22.48 6.79
C HIS A 628 13.70 -21.12 7.32
N MET A 629 13.47 -20.80 8.59
CA MET A 629 13.97 -19.56 9.19
C MET A 629 15.49 -19.60 9.39
N LYS A 630 16.06 -20.76 9.74
CA LYS A 630 17.51 -20.92 9.90
C LYS A 630 18.27 -20.85 8.57
N ASP A 631 17.76 -21.55 7.57
CA ASP A 631 18.34 -21.68 6.23
C ASP A 631 17.20 -21.91 5.21
N PRO A 632 16.69 -20.84 4.57
CA PRO A 632 15.61 -20.94 3.60
C PRO A 632 15.93 -21.85 2.41
N GLU A 633 17.21 -21.99 2.02
CA GLU A 633 17.61 -22.83 0.90
C GLU A 633 17.54 -24.32 1.22
N SER A 634 17.69 -24.70 2.50
CA SER A 634 17.58 -26.10 2.93
C SER A 634 16.20 -26.72 2.69
N THR A 635 15.16 -25.88 2.69
CA THR A 635 13.76 -26.30 2.52
C THR A 635 13.15 -25.81 1.21
N SER A 636 13.74 -24.80 0.58
CA SER A 636 13.33 -24.23 -0.70
C SER A 636 14.58 -23.84 -1.50
N PRO A 637 15.24 -24.80 -2.17
CA PRO A 637 16.47 -24.56 -2.91
C PRO A 637 16.34 -23.41 -3.93
N GLY A 638 17.20 -22.40 -3.83
CA GLY A 638 17.15 -21.18 -4.66
C GLY A 638 16.30 -20.05 -4.09
N SER A 639 15.78 -20.17 -2.86
CA SER A 639 15.07 -19.11 -2.15
C SER A 639 15.94 -17.86 -1.99
N ILE A 640 15.34 -16.68 -2.21
CA ILE A 640 15.99 -15.38 -1.93
C ILE A 640 15.57 -14.78 -0.58
N MET A 641 14.81 -15.54 0.22
CA MET A 641 14.46 -15.12 1.57
C MET A 641 15.74 -15.01 2.41
N PRO A 642 15.96 -13.91 3.15
CA PRO A 642 17.08 -13.85 4.09
C PRO A 642 16.88 -14.86 5.23
N ALA A 643 17.97 -15.41 5.75
CA ALA A 643 17.93 -16.25 6.93
C ALA A 643 17.76 -15.41 8.22
N TYR A 644 17.07 -15.98 9.19
CA TYR A 644 16.82 -15.43 10.53
C TYR A 644 17.32 -16.38 11.64
N PRO A 645 18.62 -16.76 11.63
CA PRO A 645 19.14 -17.77 12.56
C PRO A 645 19.09 -17.33 14.03
N TRP A 646 19.09 -16.02 14.30
CA TRP A 646 19.00 -15.48 15.66
C TRP A 646 17.68 -15.83 16.35
N LEU A 647 16.58 -16.02 15.62
CA LEU A 647 15.29 -16.43 16.22
C LEU A 647 15.39 -17.80 16.91
N LEU A 648 16.33 -18.65 16.49
CA LEU A 648 16.55 -19.96 17.09
C LEU A 648 17.41 -19.88 18.37
N THR A 649 18.19 -18.80 18.54
CA THR A 649 19.11 -18.64 19.66
C THR A 649 18.61 -17.65 20.70
N ASP A 650 17.89 -16.62 20.28
CA ASP A 650 17.44 -15.53 21.13
C ASP A 650 16.29 -15.99 22.03
N ALA A 651 16.32 -15.54 23.28
CA ALA A 651 15.28 -15.84 24.25
C ALA A 651 14.07 -14.92 24.02
N LEU A 652 12.87 -15.50 24.09
CA LEU A 652 11.62 -14.78 24.01
C LEU A 652 11.41 -13.93 25.27
N ASP A 653 11.38 -12.61 25.11
CA ASP A 653 10.96 -11.68 26.16
C ASP A 653 9.44 -11.45 26.09
N TYR A 654 8.72 -12.08 27.01
CA TYR A 654 7.27 -11.93 27.19
C TYR A 654 6.93 -11.21 28.51
N SER A 655 7.85 -10.40 29.06
CA SER A 655 7.65 -9.68 30.32
C SER A 655 6.49 -8.68 30.33
N LEU A 656 5.96 -8.33 29.15
CA LEU A 656 4.84 -7.41 28.95
C LEU A 656 3.57 -8.10 28.45
N ILE A 657 3.50 -9.43 28.45
CA ILE A 657 2.38 -10.17 27.84
C ILE A 657 1.03 -9.86 28.51
N ASP A 658 1.02 -9.66 29.83
CA ASP A 658 -0.15 -9.22 30.60
C ASP A 658 -0.69 -7.89 30.08
N LYS A 659 0.20 -6.90 29.89
CA LYS A 659 -0.15 -5.57 29.36
C LYS A 659 -0.58 -5.62 27.91
N LYS A 660 0.04 -6.48 27.09
CA LYS A 660 -0.36 -6.66 25.68
C LYS A 660 -1.77 -7.24 25.57
N VAL A 661 -2.07 -8.28 26.34
CA VAL A 661 -3.43 -8.86 26.40
C VAL A 661 -4.43 -7.82 26.87
N GLU A 662 -4.13 -7.07 27.93
CA GLU A 662 -5.05 -6.03 28.43
C GLU A 662 -5.23 -4.85 27.43
N ALA A 663 -4.18 -4.49 26.70
CA ALA A 663 -4.27 -3.52 25.61
C ALA A 663 -5.18 -4.02 24.49
N MET A 664 -5.03 -5.27 24.06
CA MET A 664 -5.91 -5.88 23.06
C MET A 664 -7.37 -5.94 23.56
N ARG A 665 -7.59 -6.24 24.84
CA ARG A 665 -8.93 -6.16 25.46
C ARG A 665 -9.52 -4.76 25.40
N THR A 666 -8.73 -3.74 25.73
CA THR A 666 -9.12 -2.33 25.64
C THR A 666 -9.50 -1.94 24.21
N LEU A 667 -8.83 -2.52 23.21
CA LEU A 667 -9.12 -2.34 21.79
C LEU A 667 -10.33 -3.15 21.29
N GLY A 668 -11.00 -3.91 22.16
CA GLY A 668 -12.21 -4.65 21.83
C GLY A 668 -11.99 -6.12 21.46
N VAL A 669 -10.78 -6.66 21.62
CA VAL A 669 -10.52 -8.09 21.43
C VAL A 669 -11.10 -8.89 22.61
N PRO A 670 -11.95 -9.90 22.37
CA PRO A 670 -12.74 -10.55 23.42
C PRO A 670 -11.94 -11.62 24.20
N TYR A 671 -10.85 -11.23 24.87
CA TYR A 671 -10.26 -12.08 25.91
C TYR A 671 -11.11 -12.04 27.19
N GLU A 672 -11.15 -13.17 27.89
CA GLU A 672 -11.86 -13.32 29.15
C GLU A 672 -11.37 -12.34 30.22
N GLU A 673 -12.26 -11.97 31.14
CA GLU A 673 -11.93 -11.06 32.23
C GLU A 673 -10.94 -11.69 33.20
N GLY A 674 -9.83 -10.99 33.47
CA GLY A 674 -8.74 -11.49 34.29
C GLY A 674 -7.73 -12.38 33.56
N PHE A 675 -7.95 -12.73 32.28
CA PHE A 675 -7.06 -13.60 31.51
C PHE A 675 -5.61 -13.08 31.42
N ALA A 676 -5.40 -11.76 31.50
CA ALA A 676 -4.06 -11.15 31.50
C ALA A 676 -3.16 -11.71 32.63
N ILE A 677 -3.72 -12.14 33.77
CA ILE A 677 -2.98 -12.72 34.89
C ILE A 677 -2.46 -14.12 34.54
N GLU A 678 -3.22 -14.89 33.75
CA GLU A 678 -2.90 -16.26 33.35
C GLU A 678 -2.13 -16.33 32.02
N ALA A 679 -2.02 -15.22 31.30
CA ALA A 679 -1.47 -15.16 29.95
C ALA A 679 -0.05 -15.74 29.84
N ALA A 680 0.82 -15.47 30.82
CA ALA A 680 2.18 -16.02 30.84
C ALA A 680 2.17 -17.55 31.01
N ALA A 681 1.31 -18.08 31.88
CA ALA A 681 1.20 -19.52 32.11
C ALA A 681 0.62 -20.25 30.87
N ASP A 682 -0.36 -19.65 30.20
CA ASP A 682 -0.92 -20.18 28.95
C ASP A 682 0.13 -20.18 27.83
N LEU A 683 0.89 -19.07 27.70
CA LEU A 683 2.02 -18.95 26.77
C LEU A 683 3.03 -20.07 26.98
N GLU A 684 3.52 -20.26 28.21
CA GLU A 684 4.51 -21.29 28.54
C GLU A 684 3.99 -22.70 28.23
N LYS A 685 2.71 -22.96 28.53
CA LYS A 685 2.05 -24.24 28.26
C LYS A 685 2.02 -24.54 26.76
N GLN A 686 1.64 -23.56 25.93
CA GLN A 686 1.63 -23.71 24.48
C GLN A 686 3.05 -23.85 23.92
N SER A 687 3.99 -23.06 24.44
CA SER A 687 5.39 -23.07 24.02
C SER A 687 6.03 -24.46 24.22
N ARG A 688 5.83 -25.08 25.39
CA ARG A 688 6.30 -26.46 25.66
C ARG A 688 5.73 -27.48 24.68
N LYS A 689 4.47 -27.30 24.24
CA LYS A 689 3.86 -28.20 23.23
C LYS A 689 4.51 -28.04 21.85
N VAL A 690 4.75 -26.80 21.43
CA VAL A 690 5.44 -26.52 20.15
C VAL A 690 6.86 -27.08 20.19
N ALA A 691 7.61 -26.81 21.26
CA ALA A 691 8.96 -27.35 21.46
C ALA A 691 8.96 -28.89 21.49
N GLY A 692 7.98 -29.51 22.16
CA GLY A 692 7.83 -30.97 22.15
C GLY A 692 7.69 -31.55 20.74
N ARG A 693 6.87 -30.94 19.87
CA ARG A 693 6.71 -31.38 18.47
C ARG A 693 7.99 -31.22 17.63
N LEU A 694 8.83 -30.24 17.97
CA LEU A 694 10.16 -30.10 17.35
C LEU A 694 11.11 -31.20 17.79
N VAL A 695 11.12 -31.55 19.08
CA VAL A 695 11.89 -32.68 19.62
C VAL A 695 11.46 -34.00 18.97
N ASP A 696 10.15 -34.23 18.82
CA ASP A 696 9.61 -35.40 18.13
C ASP A 696 10.07 -35.48 16.66
N SER A 697 10.40 -34.33 16.06
CA SER A 697 10.94 -34.21 14.70
C SER A 697 12.48 -34.25 14.65
N GLY A 698 13.16 -34.55 15.76
CA GLY A 698 14.62 -34.61 15.86
C GLY A 698 15.31 -33.25 16.00
N MET A 699 14.59 -32.21 16.41
CA MET A 699 15.11 -30.86 16.58
C MET A 699 14.97 -30.38 18.03
N GLU A 700 16.10 -30.30 18.74
CA GLU A 700 16.13 -29.79 20.12
C GLU A 700 16.21 -28.26 20.13
N ILE A 701 15.06 -27.61 20.31
CA ILE A 701 14.95 -26.17 20.52
C ILE A 701 14.23 -25.95 21.86
N ALA A 702 14.82 -25.12 22.72
CA ALA A 702 14.23 -24.81 24.02
C ALA A 702 12.89 -24.05 23.86
N PRO A 703 11.92 -24.26 24.75
CA PRO A 703 10.61 -23.62 24.68
C PRO A 703 10.67 -22.08 24.78
N ASP A 704 11.73 -21.54 25.38
CA ASP A 704 11.93 -20.11 25.59
C ASP A 704 12.54 -19.38 24.38
N ARG A 705 12.67 -20.00 23.20
CA ARG A 705 13.24 -19.34 22.01
C ARG A 705 12.19 -18.58 21.21
N GLU A 706 12.58 -17.46 20.60
CA GLU A 706 11.69 -16.64 19.77
C GLU A 706 11.04 -17.40 18.61
N ILE A 707 11.77 -18.33 17.99
CA ILE A 707 11.27 -19.18 16.91
C ILE A 707 10.03 -19.98 17.33
N ILE A 708 9.89 -20.34 18.61
CA ILE A 708 8.73 -21.08 19.12
C ILE A 708 7.46 -20.23 19.01
N ALA A 709 7.55 -18.95 19.39
CA ALA A 709 6.44 -18.02 19.27
C ALA A 709 6.09 -17.74 17.81
N LEU A 710 7.09 -17.51 16.95
CA LEU A 710 6.87 -17.30 15.52
C LEU A 710 6.21 -18.52 14.87
N ILE A 711 6.63 -19.74 15.20
CA ILE A 711 6.00 -20.98 14.73
C ILE A 711 4.54 -21.05 15.17
N ALA A 712 4.23 -20.75 16.43
CA ALA A 712 2.85 -20.77 16.91
C ALA A 712 1.96 -19.82 16.09
N TYR A 713 2.42 -18.59 15.85
CA TYR A 713 1.71 -17.63 15.00
C TYR A 713 1.57 -18.12 13.55
N MET A 714 2.64 -18.63 12.94
CA MET A 714 2.59 -19.16 11.56
C MET A 714 1.64 -20.34 11.43
N GLN A 715 1.60 -21.25 12.41
CA GLN A 715 0.69 -22.39 12.42
C GLN A 715 -0.78 -21.98 12.61
N ARG A 716 -1.01 -20.80 13.18
CA ARG A 716 -2.35 -20.24 13.43
C ARG A 716 -2.98 -19.59 12.20
N LEU A 717 -2.19 -19.15 11.22
CA LEU A 717 -2.68 -18.41 10.05
C LEU A 717 -3.61 -19.24 9.16
N GLY A 718 -4.88 -18.82 9.07
CA GLY A 718 -5.89 -19.39 8.18
C GLY A 718 -6.46 -20.74 8.62
N THR A 719 -6.37 -21.08 9.92
CA THR A 719 -6.90 -22.33 10.46
C THR A 719 -8.35 -22.24 10.94
N ASP A 720 -8.79 -21.09 11.44
CA ASP A 720 -10.13 -20.94 12.06
C ASP A 720 -11.27 -21.30 11.12
N ILE A 721 -11.17 -20.86 9.87
CA ILE A 721 -12.21 -21.10 8.88
C ILE A 721 -12.17 -22.53 8.33
N ARG A 722 -11.12 -23.32 8.60
CA ARG A 722 -11.02 -24.72 8.12
C ARG A 722 -11.94 -25.67 8.88
N ALA A 723 -12.33 -25.31 10.09
CA ALA A 723 -13.23 -26.13 10.93
C ALA A 723 -14.69 -26.07 10.45
N ASP A 724 -15.04 -25.08 9.63
CA ASP A 724 -16.38 -24.90 9.10
C ASP A 724 -16.35 -24.95 7.56
N ALA A 725 -16.73 -26.10 7.01
CA ALA A 725 -16.74 -26.33 5.57
C ALA A 725 -17.58 -25.28 4.80
N THR A 726 -18.62 -24.72 5.42
CA THR A 726 -19.50 -23.70 4.82
C THR A 726 -18.79 -22.36 4.63
N LEU A 727 -17.81 -22.05 5.49
CA LEU A 727 -17.03 -20.81 5.45
C LEU A 727 -15.81 -20.90 4.55
N THR A 728 -15.38 -22.09 4.13
CA THR A 728 -14.18 -22.26 3.30
C THR A 728 -14.36 -21.94 1.82
N GLY A 729 -15.54 -21.48 1.36
CA GLY A 729 -15.78 -21.14 -0.05
C GLY A 729 -15.50 -22.26 -1.06
N ARG A 730 -15.12 -23.45 -0.58
CA ARG A 730 -14.72 -24.62 -1.34
C ARG A 730 -15.98 -25.35 -1.77
N HIS A 731 -16.72 -24.76 -2.69
CA HIS A 731 -17.58 -25.58 -3.54
C HIS A 731 -16.71 -26.50 -4.43
N ASP A 732 -15.45 -26.11 -4.67
CA ASP A 732 -14.55 -26.76 -5.63
C ASP A 732 -13.73 -27.92 -5.05
N LYS A 733 -13.61 -28.07 -3.71
CA LYS A 733 -12.94 -29.23 -3.07
C LYS A 733 -13.89 -30.34 -2.62
N LEU A 734 -15.14 -30.32 -3.10
CA LEU A 734 -15.98 -31.52 -3.19
C LEU A 734 -15.66 -32.36 -4.44
N MET A 735 -14.71 -31.92 -5.27
CA MET A 735 -14.19 -32.64 -6.43
C MET A 735 -12.77 -33.13 -6.15
N VAL A 736 -12.61 -34.31 -5.55
CA VAL A 736 -11.31 -35.02 -5.60
C VAL A 736 -11.18 -35.62 -7.00
N ARG A 737 -10.21 -35.11 -7.78
CA ARG A 737 -9.80 -35.72 -9.05
C ARG A 737 -8.98 -36.98 -8.70
N VAL A 738 -9.51 -38.16 -9.00
CA VAL A 738 -8.81 -39.44 -8.80
C VAL A 738 -7.96 -39.79 -10.02
N GLU A 739 -6.86 -40.47 -9.75
CA GLU A 739 -5.95 -41.14 -10.68
C GLU A 739 -6.66 -41.98 -11.77
N ALA A 740 -5.86 -42.33 -12.78
CA ALA A 740 -6.24 -43.04 -14.00
C ALA A 740 -7.09 -44.31 -13.74
N GLY A 741 -8.40 -44.20 -13.90
CA GLY A 741 -9.35 -45.32 -13.74
C GLY A 741 -10.83 -44.97 -13.95
N GLY A 742 -11.19 -43.68 -14.00
CA GLY A 742 -12.49 -43.21 -14.49
C GLY A 742 -13.72 -43.47 -13.59
N GLY A 743 -13.55 -43.73 -12.30
CA GLY A 743 -14.65 -43.71 -11.32
C GLY A 743 -14.66 -42.43 -10.49
N TYR A 744 -15.83 -41.99 -10.02
CA TYR A 744 -15.97 -40.95 -8.99
C TYR A 744 -15.88 -41.65 -7.62
N SER A 745 -14.87 -41.40 -6.78
CA SER A 745 -14.87 -41.90 -5.40
C SER A 745 -15.13 -40.77 -4.40
N ALA A 746 -16.02 -41.06 -3.43
CA ALA A 746 -16.42 -40.25 -2.26
C ALA A 746 -16.77 -38.76 -2.54
N TYR A 747 -17.94 -38.53 -3.14
CA TYR A 747 -18.60 -37.23 -3.13
C TYR A 747 -19.47 -37.10 -1.86
N TYR A 748 -19.36 -36.01 -1.11
CA TYR A 748 -20.37 -35.67 -0.10
C TYR A 748 -21.60 -35.06 -0.78
N PRO A 749 -22.83 -35.37 -0.31
CA PRO A 749 -24.03 -34.80 -0.88
C PRO A 749 -24.10 -33.29 -0.59
N LEU A 750 -24.62 -32.52 -1.55
CA LEU A 750 -25.06 -31.15 -1.31
C LEU A 750 -26.18 -31.16 -0.26
N ILE A 751 -26.08 -30.27 0.72
CA ILE A 751 -27.09 -30.08 1.77
C ILE A 751 -27.80 -28.73 1.66
N ASP A 752 -27.33 -27.84 0.78
CA ASP A 752 -27.93 -26.53 0.59
C ASP A 752 -29.23 -26.61 -0.22
N ALA A 753 -30.22 -25.80 0.16
CA ALA A 753 -31.55 -25.84 -0.43
C ALA A 753 -31.56 -25.53 -1.94
N ALA A 754 -30.63 -24.72 -2.42
CA ALA A 754 -30.54 -24.37 -3.84
C ALA A 754 -30.01 -25.54 -4.68
N GLY A 755 -28.97 -26.22 -4.22
CA GLY A 755 -28.41 -27.43 -4.82
C GLY A 755 -29.41 -28.58 -4.86
N LEU A 756 -30.13 -28.80 -3.75
CA LEU A 756 -31.19 -29.80 -3.68
C LEU A 756 -32.39 -29.47 -4.58
N ALA A 757 -32.81 -28.20 -4.64
CA ALA A 757 -33.88 -27.76 -5.53
C ALA A 757 -33.49 -27.90 -7.02
N ALA A 758 -32.24 -27.60 -7.38
CA ALA A 758 -31.71 -27.83 -8.72
C ALA A 758 -31.66 -29.33 -9.06
N GLY A 759 -31.19 -30.17 -8.12
CA GLY A 759 -31.18 -31.63 -8.26
C GLY A 759 -32.57 -32.21 -8.47
N LYS A 760 -33.56 -31.74 -7.68
CA LYS A 760 -34.97 -32.12 -7.82
C LYS A 760 -35.53 -31.74 -9.19
N ALA A 761 -35.28 -30.51 -9.64
CA ALA A 761 -35.73 -30.05 -10.94
C ALA A 761 -35.11 -30.88 -12.09
N ILE A 762 -33.86 -31.32 -11.94
CA ILE A 762 -33.20 -32.22 -12.90
C ILE A 762 -33.85 -33.61 -12.85
N PHE A 763 -34.14 -34.15 -11.67
CA PHE A 763 -34.75 -35.46 -11.49
C PHE A 763 -36.17 -35.56 -12.08
N GLU A 764 -36.99 -34.52 -11.88
CA GLU A 764 -38.38 -34.43 -12.33
C GLU A 764 -38.53 -33.86 -13.75
N SER A 765 -37.44 -33.37 -14.35
CA SER A 765 -37.51 -32.71 -15.65
C SER A 765 -38.04 -33.65 -16.73
N PRO A 766 -38.95 -33.21 -17.61
CA PRO A 766 -39.43 -34.03 -18.74
C PRO A 766 -38.34 -34.29 -19.79
N ARG A 767 -37.20 -33.61 -19.72
CA ARG A 767 -36.01 -33.89 -20.54
C ARG A 767 -35.13 -34.99 -19.95
N ASN A 768 -35.49 -35.45 -18.75
CA ASN A 768 -34.74 -36.36 -17.93
C ASN A 768 -35.62 -37.56 -17.51
N LEU A 769 -35.19 -38.78 -17.78
CA LEU A 769 -35.98 -40.00 -17.57
C LEU A 769 -35.91 -40.57 -16.13
N CYS A 770 -35.23 -39.91 -15.19
CA CYS A 770 -35.07 -40.44 -13.82
C CYS A 770 -36.41 -40.74 -13.15
N TYR A 771 -37.32 -39.76 -13.09
CA TYR A 771 -38.65 -39.95 -12.48
C TYR A 771 -39.52 -40.97 -13.23
N THR A 772 -39.28 -41.23 -14.52
CA THR A 772 -40.08 -42.22 -15.27
C THR A 772 -39.80 -43.65 -14.83
N CYS A 773 -38.58 -43.92 -14.35
CA CYS A 773 -38.20 -45.22 -13.83
C CYS A 773 -38.39 -45.32 -12.31
N HIS A 774 -38.27 -44.21 -11.60
CA HIS A 774 -38.24 -44.17 -10.13
C HIS A 774 -39.44 -43.44 -9.48
N ARG A 775 -40.40 -42.96 -10.27
CA ARG A 775 -41.51 -42.07 -9.87
C ARG A 775 -41.03 -40.71 -9.34
N HIS A 776 -41.95 -39.76 -9.22
CA HIS A 776 -41.67 -38.43 -8.66
C HIS A 776 -41.32 -38.47 -7.16
N ASP A 777 -41.90 -39.43 -6.43
CA ASP A 777 -41.66 -39.66 -5.01
C ASP A 777 -40.50 -40.61 -4.73
N LEU A 778 -39.72 -40.96 -5.77
CA LEU A 778 -38.57 -41.87 -5.71
C LEU A 778 -38.90 -43.33 -5.29
N GLY A 779 -40.17 -43.67 -5.09
CA GLY A 779 -40.62 -44.98 -4.61
C GLY A 779 -40.50 -46.14 -5.61
N GLY A 780 -39.91 -45.92 -6.79
CA GLY A 780 -39.60 -46.98 -7.75
C GLY A 780 -40.78 -47.41 -8.65
N GLN A 781 -40.50 -47.63 -9.94
CA GLN A 781 -41.45 -48.22 -10.89
C GLN A 781 -40.76 -49.34 -11.68
N VAL A 782 -40.10 -48.99 -12.78
CA VAL A 782 -39.23 -49.92 -13.51
C VAL A 782 -37.92 -50.09 -12.74
N GLY A 783 -37.34 -48.99 -12.25
CA GLY A 783 -36.18 -48.99 -11.36
C GLY A 783 -36.52 -49.34 -9.90
N PRO A 784 -35.50 -49.51 -9.04
CA PRO A 784 -35.66 -49.71 -7.59
C PRO A 784 -36.30 -48.50 -6.90
N ASP A 785 -36.78 -48.72 -5.67
CA ASP A 785 -37.05 -47.66 -4.72
C ASP A 785 -35.72 -47.01 -4.31
N LEU A 786 -35.62 -45.68 -4.40
CA LEU A 786 -34.40 -44.93 -4.04
C LEU A 786 -34.51 -44.30 -2.64
N THR A 787 -35.61 -44.52 -1.94
CA THR A 787 -35.88 -44.00 -0.60
C THR A 787 -35.49 -44.99 0.50
N ASP A 788 -35.35 -46.28 0.17
CA ASP A 788 -35.05 -47.32 1.12
C ASP A 788 -33.53 -47.57 1.30
N GLY A 789 -33.19 -48.61 2.08
CA GLY A 789 -31.82 -49.01 2.36
C GLY A 789 -31.20 -50.00 1.37
N ALA A 790 -31.88 -50.39 0.28
CA ALA A 790 -31.48 -51.46 -0.63
C ALA A 790 -31.22 -50.94 -2.06
N TRP A 791 -29.98 -51.03 -2.53
CA TRP A 791 -29.56 -50.39 -3.78
C TRP A 791 -28.90 -51.39 -4.74
N ILE A 792 -28.99 -51.14 -6.05
CA ILE A 792 -28.41 -52.01 -7.09
C ILE A 792 -26.86 -51.95 -7.09
N LYS A 793 -26.28 -50.82 -6.68
CA LYS A 793 -24.83 -50.62 -6.59
C LYS A 793 -24.51 -49.47 -5.62
N ASP A 794 -23.55 -49.75 -4.72
CA ASP A 794 -22.73 -48.88 -3.85
C ASP A 794 -23.35 -47.58 -3.27
N CYS A 795 -22.98 -47.33 -2.02
CA CYS A 795 -23.79 -46.65 -1.04
C CYS A 795 -23.29 -45.21 -0.76
N ASN A 796 -22.96 -44.43 -1.78
CA ASN A 796 -22.55 -43.02 -1.59
C ASN A 796 -22.82 -42.17 -2.85
N THR A 797 -22.75 -40.84 -2.71
CA THR A 797 -23.07 -39.88 -3.79
C THR A 797 -22.23 -40.08 -5.05
N GLY A 798 -20.94 -40.46 -4.91
CA GLY A 798 -20.04 -40.65 -6.05
C GLY A 798 -20.42 -41.89 -6.88
N ASP A 799 -20.86 -42.95 -6.22
CA ASP A 799 -21.35 -44.15 -6.90
C ASP A 799 -22.69 -43.93 -7.58
N ILE A 800 -23.58 -43.14 -6.98
CA ILE A 800 -24.83 -42.72 -7.61
C ILE A 800 -24.54 -41.92 -8.89
N MET A 801 -23.59 -40.97 -8.84
CA MET A 801 -23.15 -40.23 -10.03
C MET A 801 -22.58 -41.15 -11.11
N THR A 802 -21.76 -42.13 -10.71
CA THR A 802 -21.21 -43.15 -11.62
C THR A 802 -22.32 -43.97 -12.26
N SER A 803 -23.30 -44.40 -11.46
CA SER A 803 -24.45 -45.20 -11.87
C SER A 803 -25.30 -44.43 -12.88
N ILE A 804 -25.60 -43.15 -12.63
CA ILE A 804 -26.32 -42.29 -13.58
C ILE A 804 -25.52 -42.17 -14.89
N LYS A 805 -24.22 -41.84 -14.81
CA LYS A 805 -23.40 -41.58 -16.00
C LYS A 805 -23.17 -42.82 -16.87
N ARG A 806 -22.98 -43.99 -16.27
CA ARG A 806 -22.60 -45.24 -16.97
C ARG A 806 -23.71 -46.25 -17.11
N GLY A 807 -24.76 -46.14 -16.31
CA GLY A 807 -25.82 -47.15 -16.20
C GLY A 807 -25.29 -48.48 -15.66
N ASN A 808 -26.20 -49.46 -15.61
CA ASN A 808 -25.93 -50.86 -15.34
C ASN A 808 -26.73 -51.72 -16.33
N GLN A 809 -26.16 -51.92 -17.52
CA GLN A 809 -26.86 -52.59 -18.63
C GLN A 809 -27.24 -54.04 -18.28
N LEU A 810 -26.45 -54.72 -17.45
CA LEU A 810 -26.72 -56.09 -16.96
C LEU A 810 -27.95 -56.16 -16.05
N LYS A 811 -28.31 -55.06 -15.39
CA LYS A 811 -29.50 -54.95 -14.52
C LYS A 811 -30.60 -54.07 -15.15
N GLY A 812 -30.49 -53.73 -16.44
CA GLY A 812 -31.50 -53.02 -17.21
C GLY A 812 -31.46 -51.49 -17.11
N MET A 813 -30.45 -50.90 -16.46
CA MET A 813 -30.24 -49.45 -16.43
C MET A 813 -29.29 -49.04 -17.56
N LEU A 814 -29.77 -48.29 -18.54
CA LEU A 814 -28.90 -47.76 -19.59
C LEU A 814 -28.07 -46.56 -19.07
N PRO A 815 -26.86 -46.32 -19.60
CA PRO A 815 -26.15 -45.07 -19.34
C PRO A 815 -27.05 -43.89 -19.66
N TYR A 816 -27.19 -42.99 -18.70
CA TYR A 816 -28.15 -41.92 -18.81
C TYR A 816 -27.66 -40.83 -19.78
N GLY A 817 -28.53 -40.40 -20.69
CA GLY A 817 -28.24 -39.32 -21.65
C GLY A 817 -28.25 -39.73 -23.13
N SER A 818 -29.37 -40.29 -23.61
CA SER A 818 -29.67 -40.35 -25.06
C SER A 818 -30.01 -38.97 -25.67
N GLY A 819 -30.06 -37.92 -24.83
CA GLY A 819 -30.11 -36.49 -25.20
C GLY A 819 -28.88 -35.69 -24.74
N LYS A 820 -29.06 -34.45 -24.27
CA LYS A 820 -27.97 -33.62 -23.74
C LYS A 820 -27.46 -34.20 -22.42
N LYS A 821 -26.20 -34.67 -22.39
CA LYS A 821 -25.55 -35.22 -21.19
C LYS A 821 -25.54 -34.20 -20.05
N LEU A 822 -25.78 -34.68 -18.82
CA LEU A 822 -25.58 -33.89 -17.60
C LEU A 822 -24.07 -33.65 -17.41
N ASP A 823 -23.69 -32.42 -17.05
CA ASP A 823 -22.34 -32.14 -16.60
C ASP A 823 -22.12 -32.62 -15.14
N ASP A 824 -20.89 -32.57 -14.66
CA ASP A 824 -20.54 -33.12 -13.34
C ASP A 824 -21.24 -32.36 -12.19
N VAL A 825 -21.57 -31.08 -12.37
CA VAL A 825 -22.33 -30.28 -11.38
C VAL A 825 -23.77 -30.75 -11.33
N GLN A 826 -24.39 -30.93 -12.49
CA GLN A 826 -25.76 -31.43 -12.61
C GLN A 826 -25.90 -32.87 -12.09
N LEU A 827 -24.89 -33.72 -12.35
CA LEU A 827 -24.81 -35.08 -11.81
C LEU A 827 -24.72 -35.07 -10.28
N HIS A 828 -23.90 -34.18 -9.72
CA HIS A 828 -23.76 -34.05 -8.27
C HIS A 828 -25.03 -33.52 -7.62
N GLN A 829 -25.70 -32.53 -8.22
CA GLN A 829 -26.99 -32.01 -7.76
C GLN A 829 -28.07 -33.08 -7.71
N VAL A 830 -28.24 -33.84 -8.81
CA VAL A 830 -29.27 -34.89 -8.86
C VAL A 830 -28.94 -36.06 -7.91
N ALA A 831 -27.67 -36.46 -7.80
CA ALA A 831 -27.25 -37.50 -6.86
C ALA A 831 -27.48 -37.06 -5.40
N SER A 832 -27.18 -35.80 -5.08
CA SER A 832 -27.39 -35.24 -3.73
C SER A 832 -28.87 -35.16 -3.38
N TYR A 833 -29.72 -34.78 -4.33
CA TYR A 833 -31.19 -34.81 -4.14
C TYR A 833 -31.68 -36.22 -3.84
N ILE A 834 -31.23 -37.22 -4.61
CA ILE A 834 -31.59 -38.63 -4.40
C ILE A 834 -31.15 -39.10 -2.99
N VAL A 835 -29.92 -38.78 -2.56
CA VAL A 835 -29.44 -39.10 -1.21
C VAL A 835 -30.30 -38.42 -0.13
N SER A 836 -30.73 -37.17 -0.34
CA SER A 836 -31.56 -36.43 0.63
C SER A 836 -32.96 -37.02 0.83
N MET A 837 -33.45 -37.83 -0.10
CA MET A 837 -34.78 -38.45 -0.07
C MET A 837 -34.78 -39.82 0.61
N ARG A 838 -33.63 -40.31 1.06
CA ARG A 838 -33.51 -41.57 1.78
C ARG A 838 -34.22 -41.51 3.15
N GLY A 839 -34.92 -42.58 3.50
CA GLY A 839 -35.76 -42.66 4.69
C GLY A 839 -37.11 -41.96 4.55
N SER A 840 -37.42 -41.39 3.39
CA SER A 840 -38.78 -40.92 3.10
C SER A 840 -39.72 -42.12 2.90
N ASN A 841 -40.99 -41.98 3.28
CA ASN A 841 -42.00 -43.02 3.16
C ASN A 841 -42.96 -42.69 2.01
N PRO A 842 -42.64 -43.04 0.76
CA PRO A 842 -43.56 -42.85 -0.36
C PRO A 842 -44.83 -43.69 -0.16
N ALA A 843 -45.94 -43.31 -0.77
CA ALA A 843 -47.24 -43.92 -0.50
C ALA A 843 -47.36 -45.37 -1.01
N ASN A 844 -46.61 -45.74 -2.05
CA ASN A 844 -46.62 -47.06 -2.67
C ASN A 844 -45.19 -47.49 -3.12
N PRO A 845 -44.28 -47.75 -2.17
CA PRO A 845 -42.89 -48.13 -2.49
C PRO A 845 -42.83 -49.49 -3.18
N LYS A 846 -41.92 -49.61 -4.15
CA LYS A 846 -41.58 -50.90 -4.74
C LYS A 846 -40.76 -51.71 -3.75
N LYS A 847 -41.16 -52.95 -3.49
CA LYS A 847 -40.41 -53.84 -2.60
C LYS A 847 -39.02 -54.16 -3.16
N PRO A 848 -37.98 -54.26 -2.31
CA PRO A 848 -36.64 -54.62 -2.74
C PRO A 848 -36.57 -55.97 -3.46
N ASP A 849 -35.82 -56.04 -4.55
CA ASP A 849 -35.46 -57.30 -5.20
C ASP A 849 -34.06 -57.72 -4.74
N LEU A 850 -34.01 -58.53 -3.69
CA LEU A 850 -32.76 -58.99 -3.06
C LEU A 850 -31.88 -59.89 -3.97
N GLN A 851 -32.34 -60.25 -5.18
CA GLN A 851 -31.48 -60.88 -6.20
C GLN A 851 -30.74 -59.85 -7.08
N ARG A 852 -31.12 -58.56 -6.98
CA ARG A 852 -30.57 -57.45 -7.76
C ARG A 852 -30.06 -56.29 -6.92
N GLU A 853 -30.56 -56.13 -5.71
CA GLU A 853 -30.26 -55.05 -4.78
C GLU A 853 -29.60 -55.61 -3.51
N SER A 854 -28.69 -54.83 -2.91
CA SER A 854 -28.00 -55.17 -1.66
C SER A 854 -28.23 -54.06 -0.62
N PRO A 855 -28.41 -54.42 0.67
CA PRO A 855 -28.51 -53.45 1.74
C PRO A 855 -27.21 -52.65 1.87
N CYS A 856 -27.32 -51.36 2.14
CA CYS A 856 -26.18 -50.50 2.39
C CYS A 856 -25.77 -50.52 3.87
N GLU A 857 -24.51 -50.89 4.16
CA GLU A 857 -23.96 -50.88 5.51
C GLU A 857 -23.80 -49.43 6.03
N THR A 858 -24.12 -49.22 7.30
CA THR A 858 -24.26 -47.88 7.93
C THR A 858 -22.98 -47.06 8.00
N GLU A 859 -21.79 -47.66 7.85
CA GLU A 859 -20.49 -46.99 7.97
C GLU A 859 -19.97 -46.38 6.64
N THR A 860 -20.71 -46.52 5.54
CA THR A 860 -20.26 -46.08 4.19
C THR A 860 -20.87 -44.76 3.69
N TRP A 861 -21.63 -44.05 4.54
CA TRP A 861 -22.42 -42.86 4.18
C TRP A 861 -21.89 -41.55 4.75
#